data_AF-A0A1V5Q263-F1
#
_entry.id   AF-A0A1V5Q263-F1
#
_cell.length_a   1.000
_cell.length_b   1.000
_cell.length_c   1.000
_cell.angle_alpha   90.00
_cell.angle_beta   90.00
_cell.angle_gamma   90.00
#
_symmetry.space_group_name_H-M   'P 1'
#
loop_
_entity.id
_entity.type
_entity.pdbx_description
1 polymer ?
#
loop_
_entity_poly.entity_id
_entity_poly.type
_entity_poly.pdbx_seq_one_letter_code
_entity_poly.pdbx_strand_id
1 'polypeptide(L)'
;MTHLSICDERGLTARNAIAATDAAAQPVNPITKSFTIPKKLGVHVTRSSPDLPALIAAQPGVIKFSGSWETAASVAAGAWVIGQAPQPEVSLNWMRNQKLPPYQAAERFIVAQCPTYQSHKAITYWEGPAETEWTDLEGMRWYAEFEIERMALMQTRGLKCVIGNFAAGTPDLPLWTAFLPAIEAGIHNGALLGLRETSWPWKWWLTGKYQMMPGEEDEGWSTLRYRQVYRQYLLPKGLQIPLVITECAISPEVSSLSSTAGQQEQNAELRNYASRQLAWYETELSKDPYVLGMAISSWERFHADYSKAALTKLPVARATIAGVPITPPQSPRTASSKAAGVVSPETKPDFVPPRIPYRRTYILLPQITDTVERAEWRVSAAIGSIMNLRTVGHSADDAGVGPDEREIIAINPEAWDADLRAWYDEHYPGAEFDAIETASQWEMAVRLMPPLEDDIALAQTDSRWADYNFGESPLDSETIGRYGCFLTGLAIILRKHLQRDVTPPLLDKILVTARAAFVQDNIMVWQKAVPLFPIFDQHIKDNVQRTARQLEDLLRDGWEIILRRADGAHFVYLERVEGDTLHIIDTWDGKRKRKTAADFQGLRAARLRKGNPPKPAFAERVDLSSVPPREPYHRTYILLPQVEDPLELLNWRIAAAIGSANQLYTLGHSADDAGVGPQEREIIAINPQLWGDDLRGWYDEVYPAAEYRAIETDSPWEMAVQVLPPLEEDIALAQKDSRWAAYDFGAEPDPPSNQETIGRYGCFLTGFAIILRKIYGRDLTPPLLDKLLVAAGTGYINDNFMAWETAVPLFPVFDGQLKDNLSRSGRELQRLQEDGWEIVLRRADGGHFVYLERVDGNTLHIIDTWDGKRKAHSPSAYRGIRAAHIKGRS
;
A
#
# COMPACT_ATOMS: atom_id res chain seq x y z
N MET A 1 38.40 64.29 -15.66
CA MET A 1 38.39 65.77 -15.64
C MET A 1 37.40 66.20 -14.57
N THR A 2 37.92 66.70 -13.43
CA THR A 2 37.49 67.91 -12.68
C THR A 2 35.99 68.32 -12.77
N HIS A 3 35.21 68.58 -11.70
CA HIS A 3 35.46 69.27 -10.41
C HIS A 3 34.26 69.09 -9.42
N LEU A 4 34.54 68.91 -8.12
CA LEU A 4 34.08 69.68 -6.91
C LEU A 4 32.61 70.19 -6.82
N SER A 5 31.86 70.15 -5.71
CA SER A 5 32.17 70.69 -4.36
C SER A 5 31.16 70.27 -3.28
N ILE A 6 31.57 70.49 -2.03
CA ILE A 6 31.02 70.20 -0.71
C ILE A 6 30.36 71.46 -0.06
N CYS A 7 29.45 71.22 0.92
CA CYS A 7 28.95 72.03 2.05
C CYS A 7 28.07 73.30 1.86
N ASP A 8 26.92 73.35 2.57
CA ASP A 8 26.74 74.04 3.88
C ASP A 8 25.37 73.68 4.51
N GLU A 9 25.30 73.18 5.76
CA GLU A 9 25.00 73.88 7.05
C GLU A 9 23.53 74.36 7.22
N ARG A 10 22.82 74.38 8.36
CA ARG A 10 22.88 73.91 9.77
C ARG A 10 21.52 74.35 10.39
N GLY A 11 21.05 73.71 11.48
CA GLY A 11 19.92 74.25 12.27
C GLY A 11 19.47 73.40 13.48
N LEU A 12 19.97 73.78 14.65
CA LEU A 12 19.80 73.28 16.03
C LEU A 12 18.33 73.21 16.57
N THR A 13 17.86 72.09 17.15
CA THR A 13 17.79 71.63 18.59
C THR A 13 16.62 72.07 19.49
N ALA A 14 16.20 71.10 20.33
CA ALA A 14 15.74 71.18 21.74
C ALA A 14 14.22 71.37 22.00
N ARG A 15 13.55 70.79 23.02
CA ARG A 15 13.90 69.92 24.18
C ARG A 15 12.60 69.55 24.97
N ASN A 16 12.69 68.45 25.74
CA ASN A 16 11.99 68.09 27.01
C ASN A 16 10.50 67.64 26.98
N ALA A 17 9.93 66.89 27.94
CA ALA A 17 10.29 65.82 28.90
C ALA A 17 9.04 65.55 29.81
N ILE A 18 8.85 64.31 30.31
CA ILE A 18 8.22 63.89 31.60
C ILE A 18 6.68 63.58 31.72
N ALA A 19 6.42 62.28 31.98
CA ALA A 19 5.60 61.56 32.99
C ALA A 19 4.08 61.80 33.30
N ALA A 20 3.33 60.67 33.22
CA ALA A 20 2.49 59.95 34.22
C ALA A 20 1.22 60.53 34.92
N THR A 21 0.30 59.60 35.25
CA THR A 21 -0.87 59.59 36.21
C THR A 21 -2.21 60.18 35.72
N ASP A 22 -3.44 59.75 36.06
CA ASP A 22 -4.02 58.60 36.81
C ASP A 22 -5.56 58.51 36.56
N ALA A 23 -6.12 57.30 36.68
CA ALA A 23 -7.47 56.82 37.09
C ALA A 23 -8.82 57.59 36.84
N ALA A 24 -9.84 56.92 36.24
CA ALA A 24 -11.05 56.36 36.93
C ALA A 24 -12.28 56.01 36.00
N ALA A 25 -12.70 54.73 36.04
CA ALA A 25 -14.02 54.05 35.88
C ALA A 25 -15.17 54.61 34.98
N GLN A 26 -15.57 53.98 33.84
CA GLN A 26 -16.49 52.81 33.59
C GLN A 26 -18.02 53.09 33.66
N PRO A 27 -18.93 52.35 32.94
CA PRO A 27 -18.79 51.43 31.79
C PRO A 27 -19.87 51.59 30.68
N VAL A 28 -19.57 51.27 29.41
CA VAL A 28 -20.54 50.64 28.47
C VAL A 28 -19.77 49.76 27.47
N ASN A 29 -20.03 48.45 27.49
CA ASN A 29 -19.55 47.47 26.51
C ASN A 29 -20.09 47.80 25.10
N PRO A 30 -19.25 47.63 24.07
CA PRO A 30 -19.32 46.36 23.36
C PRO A 30 -17.94 45.77 23.14
N ILE A 31 -17.71 44.56 23.66
CA ILE A 31 -16.55 43.75 23.27
C ILE A 31 -16.72 43.34 21.80
N THR A 32 -16.13 44.12 20.90
CA THR A 32 -15.76 43.69 19.55
C THR A 32 -14.55 42.76 19.67
N LYS A 33 -14.80 41.44 19.76
CA LYS A 33 -13.73 40.45 19.64
C LYS A 33 -13.03 40.61 18.28
N SER A 34 -11.75 40.98 18.31
CA SER A 34 -10.86 40.97 17.16
C SER A 34 -10.73 39.55 16.59
N PHE A 35 -10.91 39.42 15.28
CA PHE A 35 -10.67 38.19 14.54
C PHE A 35 -9.16 37.92 14.50
N THR A 36 -8.70 36.70 14.76
CA THR A 36 -7.27 36.33 14.67
C THR A 36 -7.14 35.13 13.75
N ILE A 37 -6.41 35.29 12.63
CA ILE A 37 -6.05 34.16 11.75
C ILE A 37 -4.81 33.48 12.34
N PRO A 38 -4.75 32.13 12.40
CA PRO A 38 -3.52 31.41 12.75
C PRO A 38 -2.36 31.78 11.84
N LYS A 39 -1.15 31.99 12.39
CA LYS A 39 -0.03 32.61 11.64
C LYS A 39 0.39 31.86 10.37
N LYS A 40 0.24 30.54 10.31
CA LYS A 40 0.66 29.72 9.17
C LYS A 40 -0.43 29.49 8.11
N LEU A 41 -1.64 30.02 8.35
CA LEU A 41 -2.73 29.98 7.38
C LEU A 41 -2.66 31.21 6.47
N GLY A 42 -2.51 30.97 5.16
CA GLY A 42 -2.41 32.00 4.14
C GLY A 42 -3.37 31.79 2.97
N VAL A 43 -3.38 32.75 2.05
CA VAL A 43 -4.37 32.82 0.96
C VAL A 43 -3.68 32.91 -0.40
N HIS A 44 -4.19 32.16 -1.38
CA HIS A 44 -3.85 32.33 -2.79
C HIS A 44 -4.94 33.15 -3.51
N VAL A 45 -4.57 34.31 -4.03
CA VAL A 45 -5.43 35.24 -4.75
C VAL A 45 -5.23 35.05 -6.24
N THR A 46 -6.25 34.49 -6.90
CA THR A 46 -6.24 34.22 -8.35
C THR A 46 -6.94 35.31 -9.15
N ARG A 47 -7.84 36.07 -8.52
CA ARG A 47 -8.60 37.18 -9.11
C ARG A 47 -9.17 38.10 -8.02
N SER A 48 -9.76 39.22 -8.42
CA SER A 48 -10.44 40.13 -7.49
C SER A 48 -11.75 39.52 -7.02
N SER A 49 -12.04 39.66 -5.73
CA SER A 49 -13.31 39.24 -5.12
C SER A 49 -13.77 40.28 -4.08
N PRO A 50 -15.07 40.40 -3.80
CA PRO A 50 -15.60 41.32 -2.79
C PRO A 50 -15.02 41.09 -1.38
N ASP A 51 -14.57 39.87 -1.09
CA ASP A 51 -14.06 39.46 0.23
C ASP A 51 -12.56 39.75 0.41
N LEU A 52 -11.84 40.03 -0.68
CA LEU A 52 -10.38 40.24 -0.66
C LEU A 52 -9.93 41.34 0.32
N PRO A 53 -10.60 42.52 0.44
CA PRO A 53 -10.23 43.53 1.43
C PRO A 53 -10.35 43.03 2.88
N ALA A 54 -11.37 42.24 3.19
CA ALA A 54 -11.58 41.69 4.53
C ALA A 54 -10.51 40.65 4.87
N LEU A 55 -10.09 39.84 3.88
CA LEU A 55 -9.01 38.86 4.05
C LEU A 55 -7.65 39.52 4.24
N ILE A 56 -7.35 40.57 3.47
CA ILE A 56 -6.14 41.36 3.66
C ILE A 56 -6.14 42.03 5.04
N ALA A 57 -7.29 42.58 5.47
CA ALA A 57 -7.44 43.19 6.79
C ALA A 57 -7.27 42.20 7.95
N ALA A 58 -7.47 40.90 7.71
CA ALA A 58 -7.24 39.85 8.69
C ALA A 58 -5.76 39.44 8.82
N GLN A 59 -4.86 40.07 8.04
CA GLN A 59 -3.40 39.96 8.12
C GLN A 59 -2.86 38.51 8.09
N PRO A 60 -3.09 37.74 7.00
CA PRO A 60 -2.50 36.41 6.84
C PRO A 60 -0.96 36.47 6.85
N GLY A 61 -0.31 35.42 7.37
CA GLY A 61 1.15 35.36 7.41
C GLY A 61 1.81 35.17 6.04
N VAL A 62 1.11 34.52 5.10
CA VAL A 62 1.54 34.32 3.70
C VAL A 62 0.39 34.69 2.77
N ILE A 63 0.67 35.47 1.72
CA ILE A 63 -0.28 35.78 0.67
C ILE A 63 0.40 35.60 -0.68
N LYS A 64 -0.21 34.76 -1.52
CA LYS A 64 0.24 34.51 -2.89
C LYS A 64 -0.71 35.18 -3.89
N PHE A 65 -0.18 35.82 -4.92
CA PHE A 65 -0.95 36.44 -6.01
C PHE A 65 -0.59 35.80 -7.36
N SER A 66 -1.57 35.17 -8.02
CA SER A 66 -1.50 34.79 -9.45
C SER A 66 -2.46 35.61 -10.32
N GLY A 67 -3.16 36.56 -9.69
CA GLY A 67 -4.01 37.56 -10.31
C GLY A 67 -4.30 38.68 -9.30
N SER A 68 -4.87 39.78 -9.76
CA SER A 68 -5.12 40.98 -8.93
C SER A 68 -3.91 41.48 -8.14
N TRP A 69 -2.72 41.39 -8.74
CA TRP A 69 -1.42 41.73 -8.14
C TRP A 69 -1.35 43.18 -7.62
N GLU A 70 -2.14 44.10 -8.18
CA GLU A 70 -2.25 45.49 -7.72
C GLU A 70 -2.67 45.60 -6.25
N THR A 71 -3.42 44.63 -5.75
CA THR A 71 -3.90 44.59 -4.36
C THR A 71 -2.80 44.27 -3.35
N ALA A 72 -1.65 43.76 -3.80
CA ALA A 72 -0.48 43.51 -2.95
C ALA A 72 -0.01 44.77 -2.21
N ALA A 73 -0.21 45.96 -2.78
CA ALA A 73 0.12 47.24 -2.13
C ALA A 73 -0.74 47.53 -0.88
N SER A 74 -1.86 46.85 -0.71
CA SER A 74 -2.76 46.99 0.45
C SER A 74 -2.44 46.01 1.58
N VAL A 75 -1.49 45.09 1.37
CA VAL A 75 -1.09 44.11 2.38
C VAL A 75 -0.26 44.79 3.47
N ALA A 76 -0.65 44.57 4.73
CA ALA A 76 0.04 45.16 5.88
C ALA A 76 1.50 44.65 5.99
N ALA A 77 2.38 45.52 6.49
CA ALA A 77 3.78 45.15 6.74
C ALA A 77 3.85 43.98 7.74
N GLY A 78 4.58 42.91 7.36
CA GLY A 78 4.79 41.71 8.18
C GLY A 78 4.32 40.39 7.55
N ALA A 79 3.52 40.44 6.47
CA ALA A 79 3.16 39.25 5.69
C ALA A 79 4.20 38.92 4.60
N TRP A 80 4.36 37.64 4.28
CA TRP A 80 5.14 37.19 3.13
C TRP A 80 4.28 37.31 1.87
N VAL A 81 4.60 38.29 1.02
CA VAL A 81 3.91 38.54 -0.24
C VAL A 81 4.66 37.87 -1.39
N ILE A 82 4.01 36.90 -2.03
CA ILE A 82 4.55 36.10 -3.12
C ILE A 82 3.74 36.34 -4.39
N GLY A 83 4.41 36.53 -5.52
CA GLY A 83 3.78 36.61 -6.84
C GLY A 83 4.08 35.36 -7.66
N GLN A 84 3.09 34.89 -8.40
CA GLN A 84 3.25 33.95 -9.49
C GLN A 84 2.88 34.68 -10.78
N ALA A 85 3.86 34.88 -11.66
CA ALA A 85 3.63 35.48 -12.96
C ALA A 85 3.18 34.40 -13.97
N PRO A 86 2.45 34.76 -15.04
CA PRO A 86 1.98 33.79 -16.04
C PRO A 86 3.12 32.95 -16.60
N GLN A 87 2.97 31.62 -16.68
CA GLN A 87 4.04 30.75 -17.17
C GLN A 87 4.39 31.10 -18.63
N PRO A 88 5.68 31.10 -19.01
CA PRO A 88 6.07 31.32 -20.41
C PRO A 88 5.50 30.22 -21.30
N GLU A 89 5.21 30.52 -22.57
CA GLU A 89 4.66 29.55 -23.54
C GLU A 89 5.57 28.32 -23.75
N VAL A 90 6.87 28.47 -23.50
CA VAL A 90 7.87 27.41 -23.67
C VAL A 90 8.24 26.84 -22.31
N SER A 91 8.05 25.52 -22.14
CA SER A 91 8.39 24.81 -20.89
C SER A 91 9.90 24.61 -20.71
N LEU A 92 10.35 24.48 -19.46
CA LEU A 92 11.76 24.20 -19.16
C LEU A 92 12.25 22.86 -19.70
N ASN A 93 11.42 21.82 -19.62
CA ASN A 93 11.74 20.51 -20.19
C ASN A 93 12.00 20.62 -21.69
N TRP A 94 11.22 21.43 -22.40
CA TRP A 94 11.50 21.71 -23.81
C TRP A 94 12.84 22.44 -24.00
N MET A 95 13.15 23.47 -23.21
CA MET A 95 14.41 24.20 -23.32
C MET A 95 15.63 23.30 -23.07
N ARG A 96 15.56 22.44 -22.03
CA ARG A 96 16.59 21.42 -21.77
C ARG A 96 16.71 20.43 -22.93
N ASN A 97 15.60 19.95 -23.48
CA ASN A 97 15.61 19.00 -24.60
C ASN A 97 16.21 19.61 -25.88
N GLN A 98 16.14 20.93 -26.04
CA GLN A 98 16.86 21.68 -27.08
C GLN A 98 18.33 21.95 -26.74
N LYS A 99 18.84 21.34 -25.67
CA LYS A 99 20.21 21.48 -25.15
C LYS A 99 20.57 22.94 -24.82
N LEU A 100 19.58 23.73 -24.44
CA LEU A 100 19.82 25.10 -24.00
C LEU A 100 20.54 25.05 -22.65
N PRO A 101 21.66 25.77 -22.47
CA PRO A 101 22.36 25.79 -21.19
C PRO A 101 21.50 26.52 -20.13
N PRO A 102 21.61 26.15 -18.84
CA PRO A 102 20.75 26.67 -17.77
C PRO A 102 20.69 28.20 -17.69
N TYR A 103 21.83 28.89 -17.84
CA TYR A 103 21.90 30.35 -17.80
C TYR A 103 21.08 31.02 -18.91
N GLN A 104 21.08 30.47 -20.14
CA GLN A 104 20.28 31.00 -21.26
C GLN A 104 18.79 30.74 -21.03
N ALA A 105 18.45 29.59 -20.45
CA ALA A 105 17.07 29.31 -20.06
C ALA A 105 16.58 30.28 -18.98
N ALA A 106 17.43 30.59 -17.98
CA ALA A 106 17.13 31.57 -16.93
C ALA A 106 16.92 32.98 -17.49
N GLU A 107 17.78 33.43 -18.42
CA GLU A 107 17.60 34.71 -19.10
C GLU A 107 16.26 34.77 -19.85
N ARG A 108 15.95 33.74 -20.65
CA ARG A 108 14.68 33.67 -21.39
C ARG A 108 13.47 33.69 -20.45
N PHE A 109 13.52 32.93 -19.37
CA PHE A 109 12.47 32.90 -18.36
C PHE A 109 12.27 34.28 -17.74
N ILE A 110 13.36 34.94 -17.31
CA ILE A 110 13.28 36.28 -16.70
C ILE A 110 12.78 37.33 -17.69
N VAL A 111 13.23 37.30 -18.95
CA VAL A 111 12.76 38.23 -19.99
C VAL A 111 11.25 38.13 -20.18
N ALA A 112 10.71 36.91 -20.22
CA ALA A 112 9.27 36.69 -20.35
C ALA A 112 8.47 37.26 -19.16
N GLN A 113 9.02 37.16 -17.95
CA GLN A 113 8.33 37.57 -16.72
C GLN A 113 8.56 39.04 -16.32
N CYS A 114 9.60 39.67 -16.87
CA CYS A 114 10.05 41.01 -16.49
C CYS A 114 8.95 42.09 -16.55
N PRO A 115 8.04 42.11 -17.55
CA PRO A 115 6.95 43.09 -17.60
C PRO A 115 6.03 43.02 -16.37
N THR A 116 5.71 41.81 -15.91
CA THR A 116 4.87 41.57 -14.72
C THR A 116 5.60 42.02 -13.46
N TYR A 117 6.86 41.64 -13.31
CA TYR A 117 7.66 42.02 -12.13
C TYR A 117 7.79 43.55 -11.98
N GLN A 118 8.02 44.27 -13.09
CA GLN A 118 8.17 45.72 -13.08
C GLN A 118 6.86 46.45 -12.76
N SER A 119 5.72 45.87 -13.15
CA SER A 119 4.39 46.44 -12.94
C SER A 119 3.89 46.28 -11.50
N HIS A 120 4.44 45.33 -10.73
CA HIS A 120 3.95 44.96 -9.40
C HIS A 120 5.02 45.05 -8.31
N LYS A 121 5.54 46.27 -8.11
CA LYS A 121 6.66 46.56 -7.17
C LYS A 121 6.38 46.24 -5.70
N ALA A 122 5.12 46.08 -5.30
CA ALA A 122 4.75 45.67 -3.95
C ALA A 122 5.09 44.19 -3.65
N ILE A 123 5.43 43.41 -4.69
CA ILE A 123 5.75 41.98 -4.58
C ILE A 123 7.26 41.79 -4.73
N THR A 124 7.91 41.33 -3.66
CA THR A 124 9.37 41.11 -3.64
C THR A 124 9.75 39.66 -3.96
N TYR A 125 8.93 38.68 -3.54
CA TYR A 125 9.18 37.26 -3.81
C TYR A 125 8.38 36.80 -5.02
N TRP A 126 9.07 36.18 -5.99
CA TRP A 126 8.43 35.63 -7.18
C TRP A 126 8.71 34.14 -7.32
N GLU A 127 7.63 33.39 -7.49
CA GLU A 127 7.64 31.96 -7.79
C GLU A 127 8.35 31.71 -9.12
N GLY A 128 9.20 30.69 -9.14
CA GLY A 128 9.79 30.18 -10.36
C GLY A 128 8.78 29.43 -11.23
N PRO A 129 9.27 28.60 -12.15
CA PRO A 129 8.43 27.63 -12.84
C PRO A 129 7.65 26.78 -11.83
N ALA A 130 6.35 26.63 -12.06
CA ALA A 130 5.46 25.91 -11.17
C ALA A 130 5.31 24.45 -11.62
N GLU A 131 5.11 23.54 -10.67
CA GLU A 131 4.81 22.12 -10.90
C GLU A 131 5.87 21.42 -11.76
N THR A 132 7.15 21.76 -11.53
CA THR A 132 8.24 21.10 -12.24
C THR A 132 8.40 19.67 -11.77
N GLU A 133 8.58 18.76 -12.71
CA GLU A 133 8.89 17.35 -12.46
C GLU A 133 10.22 17.01 -13.13
N TRP A 134 11.14 16.44 -12.34
CA TRP A 134 12.46 15.99 -12.78
C TRP A 134 12.66 14.57 -12.30
N THR A 135 12.94 13.67 -13.22
CA THR A 135 12.97 12.21 -12.98
C THR A 135 14.38 11.62 -13.01
N ASP A 136 15.40 12.43 -13.31
CA ASP A 136 16.79 11.99 -13.38
C ASP A 136 17.76 13.03 -12.77
N LEU A 137 18.93 12.57 -12.32
CA LEU A 137 19.94 13.41 -11.67
C LEU A 137 20.48 14.52 -12.58
N GLU A 138 20.58 14.28 -13.89
CA GLU A 138 21.12 15.25 -14.84
C GLU A 138 20.14 16.42 -15.05
N GLY A 139 18.86 16.12 -15.21
CA GLY A 139 17.78 17.09 -15.30
C GLY A 139 17.67 17.90 -14.02
N MET A 140 17.76 17.24 -12.87
CA MET A 140 17.73 17.94 -11.58
C MET A 140 18.94 18.86 -11.37
N ARG A 141 20.16 18.44 -11.78
CA ARG A 141 21.35 19.31 -11.78
C ARG A 141 21.17 20.52 -12.70
N TRP A 142 20.70 20.28 -13.92
CA TRP A 142 20.41 21.35 -14.88
C TRP A 142 19.40 22.36 -14.31
N TYR A 143 18.37 21.87 -13.62
CA TYR A 143 17.37 22.72 -12.98
C TYR A 143 17.93 23.50 -11.78
N ALA A 144 18.81 22.88 -10.99
CA ALA A 144 19.51 23.55 -9.90
C ALA A 144 20.35 24.72 -10.43
N GLU A 145 21.13 24.50 -11.49
CA GLU A 145 21.91 25.54 -12.17
C GLU A 145 21.01 26.64 -12.73
N PHE A 146 19.86 26.28 -13.32
CA PHE A 146 18.88 27.25 -13.80
C PHE A 146 18.35 28.15 -12.67
N GLU A 147 17.99 27.59 -11.51
CA GLU A 147 17.51 28.38 -10.37
C GLU A 147 18.61 29.28 -9.79
N ILE A 148 19.87 28.82 -9.76
CA ILE A 148 21.03 29.64 -9.35
C ILE A 148 21.16 30.87 -10.26
N GLU A 149 21.13 30.68 -11.57
CA GLU A 149 21.23 31.76 -12.55
C GLU A 149 20.02 32.70 -12.49
N ARG A 150 18.81 32.13 -12.31
CA ARG A 150 17.58 32.92 -12.13
C ARG A 150 17.67 33.80 -10.88
N MET A 151 18.18 33.27 -9.77
CA MET A 151 18.38 34.04 -8.54
C MET A 151 19.35 35.19 -8.76
N ALA A 152 20.48 34.95 -9.43
CA ALA A 152 21.43 36.01 -9.77
C ALA A 152 20.77 37.14 -10.58
N LEU A 153 19.99 36.79 -11.61
CA LEU A 153 19.24 37.76 -12.44
C LEU A 153 18.14 38.51 -11.67
N MET A 154 17.49 37.86 -10.71
CA MET A 154 16.45 38.49 -9.89
C MET A 154 17.05 39.49 -8.89
N GLN A 155 18.22 39.17 -8.32
CA GLN A 155 18.92 40.07 -7.40
C GLN A 155 19.33 41.38 -8.04
N THR A 156 19.77 41.38 -9.31
CA THR A 156 20.10 42.64 -10.02
C THR A 156 18.89 43.56 -10.18
N ARG A 157 17.68 43.07 -9.92
CA ARG A 157 16.41 43.80 -10.00
C ARG A 157 15.80 44.09 -8.63
N GLY A 158 16.50 43.76 -7.54
CA GLY A 158 15.99 43.92 -6.17
C GLY A 158 14.85 42.96 -5.82
N LEU A 159 14.71 41.87 -6.59
CA LEU A 159 13.69 40.85 -6.39
C LEU A 159 14.30 39.59 -5.76
N LYS A 160 13.44 38.77 -5.17
CA LYS A 160 13.79 37.50 -4.53
C LYS A 160 13.01 36.35 -5.15
N CYS A 161 13.55 35.15 -4.99
CA CYS A 161 13.01 33.94 -5.59
C CYS A 161 12.28 33.08 -4.57
N VAL A 162 11.23 32.41 -5.03
CA VAL A 162 10.76 31.14 -4.47
C VAL A 162 11.19 30.04 -5.44
N ILE A 163 12.09 29.17 -5.01
CA ILE A 163 12.75 28.14 -5.83
C ILE A 163 12.17 26.75 -5.54
N GLY A 164 12.33 25.81 -6.47
CA GLY A 164 12.02 24.39 -6.24
C GLY A 164 10.53 24.06 -6.14
N ASN A 165 9.66 24.80 -6.85
CA ASN A 165 8.19 24.66 -6.82
C ASN A 165 7.72 23.36 -7.50
N PHE A 166 8.16 22.22 -6.99
CA PHE A 166 7.88 20.89 -7.49
C PHE A 166 6.38 20.56 -7.39
N ALA A 167 5.94 19.64 -8.25
CA ALA A 167 4.61 19.06 -8.12
C ALA A 167 4.51 18.28 -6.79
N ALA A 168 3.30 18.09 -6.29
CA ALA A 168 3.09 17.35 -5.04
C ALA A 168 3.62 15.91 -5.19
N GLY A 169 4.39 15.45 -4.20
CA GLY A 169 5.02 14.12 -4.23
C GLY A 169 6.32 14.02 -5.03
N THR A 170 6.74 15.06 -5.78
CA THR A 170 7.97 15.05 -6.61
C THR A 170 9.01 16.06 -6.11
N PRO A 171 10.27 16.01 -6.56
CA PRO A 171 10.94 14.89 -7.26
C PRO A 171 11.17 13.73 -6.28
N ASP A 172 11.65 12.57 -6.76
CA ASP A 172 12.13 11.50 -5.89
C ASP A 172 13.19 11.98 -4.89
N LEU A 173 13.19 11.41 -3.69
CA LEU A 173 14.02 11.90 -2.57
C LEU A 173 15.52 11.95 -2.92
N PRO A 174 16.14 10.93 -3.55
CA PRO A 174 17.56 10.97 -3.90
C PRO A 174 17.94 12.12 -4.85
N LEU A 175 17.00 12.61 -5.66
CA LEU A 175 17.25 13.72 -6.60
C LEU A 175 17.49 15.05 -5.87
N TRP A 176 17.07 15.19 -4.61
CA TRP A 176 17.38 16.38 -3.81
C TRP A 176 18.87 16.62 -3.66
N THR A 177 19.70 15.57 -3.70
CA THR A 177 21.17 15.70 -3.69
C THR A 177 21.71 16.56 -4.83
N ALA A 178 21.09 16.45 -6.02
CA ALA A 178 21.43 17.26 -7.19
C ALA A 178 20.94 18.71 -7.09
N PHE A 179 19.97 18.98 -6.21
CA PHE A 179 19.39 20.31 -6.01
C PHE A 179 20.01 21.10 -4.87
N LEU A 180 20.82 20.48 -4.02
CA LEU A 180 21.51 21.12 -2.89
C LEU A 180 22.28 22.41 -3.28
N PRO A 181 22.97 22.50 -4.43
CA PRO A 181 23.63 23.75 -4.83
C PRO A 181 22.66 24.94 -4.96
N ALA A 182 21.44 24.70 -5.46
CA ALA A 182 20.41 25.74 -5.55
C ALA A 182 19.87 26.12 -4.15
N ILE A 183 19.78 25.16 -3.22
CA ILE A 183 19.41 25.44 -1.83
C ILE A 183 20.48 26.30 -1.14
N GLU A 184 21.76 25.95 -1.28
CA GLU A 184 22.88 26.73 -0.75
C GLU A 184 22.87 28.16 -1.29
N ALA A 185 22.78 28.33 -2.60
CA ALA A 185 22.63 29.64 -3.23
C ALA A 185 21.38 30.36 -2.73
N GLY A 186 20.26 29.66 -2.56
CA GLY A 186 19.01 30.20 -2.03
C GLY A 186 19.15 30.80 -0.63
N ILE A 187 19.84 30.10 0.28
CA ILE A 187 20.13 30.59 1.64
C ILE A 187 20.97 31.87 1.57
N HIS A 188 22.03 31.89 0.76
CA HIS A 188 22.88 33.07 0.58
C HIS A 188 22.11 34.27 -0.02
N ASN A 189 21.19 33.99 -0.93
CA ASN A 189 20.43 34.99 -1.67
C ASN A 189 19.13 35.42 -0.96
N GLY A 190 18.82 34.83 0.20
CA GLY A 190 17.58 35.07 0.95
C GLY A 190 16.32 34.66 0.17
N ALA A 191 16.42 33.60 -0.63
CA ALA A 191 15.30 32.97 -1.32
C ALA A 191 14.47 32.09 -0.38
N LEU A 192 13.28 31.68 -0.84
CA LEU A 192 12.43 30.71 -0.16
C LEU A 192 12.41 29.40 -0.95
N LEU A 193 12.29 28.27 -0.27
CA LEU A 193 11.87 27.02 -0.90
C LEU A 193 10.35 27.01 -0.99
N GLY A 194 9.82 26.79 -2.19
CA GLY A 194 8.37 26.64 -2.40
C GLY A 194 8.02 25.19 -2.69
N LEU A 195 7.01 24.65 -2.01
CA LEU A 195 6.50 23.30 -2.29
C LEU A 195 4.97 23.33 -2.43
N ARG A 196 4.44 22.38 -3.21
CA ARG A 196 3.01 22.18 -3.36
C ARG A 196 2.63 20.90 -2.63
N GLU A 197 1.61 20.96 -1.78
CA GLU A 197 1.16 19.80 -1.02
C GLU A 197 -0.36 19.64 -1.12
N THR A 198 -0.78 18.49 -1.64
CA THR A 198 -2.19 18.14 -1.80
C THR A 198 -2.41 16.71 -1.35
N SER A 199 -3.49 16.49 -0.60
CA SER A 199 -3.90 15.16 -0.19
C SER A 199 -5.42 15.17 0.04
N TRP A 200 -6.09 14.13 -0.45
CA TRP A 200 -7.55 14.00 -0.46
C TRP A 200 -7.93 12.52 -0.30
N PRO A 201 -9.05 12.18 0.38
CA PRO A 201 -9.95 13.04 1.18
C PRO A 201 -9.26 13.79 2.31
N TRP A 202 -8.26 13.19 2.95
CA TRP A 202 -7.69 13.67 4.21
C TRP A 202 -6.31 14.30 4.02
N LYS A 203 -6.07 15.46 4.65
CA LYS A 203 -4.76 16.13 4.63
C LYS A 203 -3.64 15.35 5.33
N TRP A 204 -4.00 14.40 6.18
CA TRP A 204 -3.13 13.55 7.00
C TRP A 204 -2.94 12.15 6.41
N TRP A 205 -3.61 11.84 5.29
CA TRP A 205 -3.37 10.61 4.54
C TRP A 205 -1.93 10.62 4.02
N LEU A 206 -1.22 9.51 4.23
CA LEU A 206 0.19 9.32 3.91
C LEU A 206 1.09 10.21 4.76
N THR A 207 0.68 10.52 5.99
CA THR A 207 1.53 11.17 7.01
C THR A 207 1.63 10.30 8.26
N GLY A 208 2.81 10.26 8.86
CA GLY A 208 3.14 9.53 10.07
C GLY A 208 2.80 8.05 9.92
N LYS A 209 2.04 7.55 10.89
CA LYS A 209 1.50 6.19 10.91
C LYS A 209 0.55 5.84 9.75
N TYR A 210 0.05 6.82 8.99
CA TYR A 210 -0.83 6.60 7.84
C TYR A 210 -0.07 6.49 6.51
N GLN A 211 1.26 6.46 6.55
CA GLN A 211 2.10 6.14 5.38
C GLN A 211 2.04 4.65 5.06
N MET A 212 2.21 4.30 3.78
CA MET A 212 2.32 2.90 3.33
C MET A 212 3.54 2.19 3.94
N MET A 213 4.60 2.96 4.22
CA MET A 213 5.75 2.57 5.05
C MET A 213 5.98 3.68 6.08
N PRO A 214 5.44 3.57 7.30
CA PRO A 214 5.67 4.57 8.34
C PRO A 214 7.14 4.60 8.73
N GLY A 215 7.81 5.72 8.44
CA GLY A 215 9.10 6.05 9.04
C GLY A 215 8.88 6.78 10.37
N GLU A 216 9.35 8.02 10.45
CA GLU A 216 9.07 8.90 11.60
C GLU A 216 7.57 9.23 11.69
N GLU A 217 7.05 9.34 12.92
CA GLU A 217 5.60 9.46 13.19
C GLU A 217 4.94 10.76 12.69
N ASP A 218 5.72 11.72 12.19
CA ASP A 218 5.23 13.05 11.85
C ASP A 218 5.56 13.50 10.41
N GLU A 219 6.21 12.71 9.55
CA GLU A 219 6.46 13.08 8.14
C GLU A 219 5.52 12.39 7.16
N GLY A 220 5.48 12.78 5.88
CA GLY A 220 4.56 12.14 4.93
C GLY A 220 4.99 12.18 3.47
N TRP A 221 4.16 11.68 2.55
CA TRP A 221 4.46 11.65 1.10
C TRP A 221 3.68 12.70 0.30
N SER A 222 2.42 12.97 0.65
CA SER A 222 1.59 13.95 -0.07
C SER A 222 1.48 15.29 0.67
N THR A 223 1.60 15.25 2.00
CA THR A 223 1.70 16.39 2.91
C THR A 223 2.79 16.11 3.94
N LEU A 224 3.45 17.16 4.44
CA LEU A 224 4.61 17.09 5.34
C LEU A 224 5.83 16.34 4.76
N ARG A 225 5.88 16.13 3.43
CA ARG A 225 7.01 15.48 2.76
C ARG A 225 8.29 16.28 2.85
N TYR A 226 8.17 17.59 3.02
CA TYR A 226 9.34 18.42 3.30
C TYR A 226 10.10 17.96 4.55
N ARG A 227 9.48 17.30 5.54
CA ARG A 227 10.21 16.79 6.72
C ARG A 227 11.26 15.76 6.30
N GLN A 228 10.94 14.86 5.37
CA GLN A 228 11.89 13.91 4.79
C GLN A 228 13.04 14.64 4.08
N VAL A 229 12.71 15.63 3.24
CA VAL A 229 13.71 16.45 2.51
C VAL A 229 14.64 17.17 3.49
N TYR A 230 14.08 17.83 4.50
CA TYR A 230 14.86 18.59 5.47
C TYR A 230 15.72 17.67 6.31
N ARG A 231 15.16 16.60 6.89
CA ARG A 231 15.87 15.71 7.82
C ARG A 231 16.92 14.85 7.14
N GLN A 232 16.64 14.35 5.94
CA GLN A 232 17.53 13.41 5.25
C GLN A 232 18.60 14.12 4.41
N TYR A 233 18.30 15.28 3.79
CA TYR A 233 19.18 15.89 2.79
C TYR A 233 19.72 17.27 3.18
N LEU A 234 18.90 18.16 3.77
CA LEU A 234 19.29 19.55 4.02
C LEU A 234 19.93 19.75 5.40
N LEU A 235 19.24 19.40 6.48
CA LEU A 235 19.68 19.61 7.87
C LEU A 235 20.99 18.90 8.20
N PRO A 236 21.27 17.65 7.76
CA PRO A 236 22.56 17.01 8.00
C PRO A 236 23.75 17.77 7.39
N LYS A 237 23.50 18.62 6.39
CA LYS A 237 24.50 19.47 5.74
C LYS A 237 24.49 20.91 6.29
N GLY A 238 23.73 21.18 7.35
CA GLY A 238 23.58 22.51 7.93
C GLY A 238 22.78 23.47 7.05
N LEU A 239 22.00 22.96 6.09
CA LEU A 239 21.19 23.77 5.20
C LEU A 239 19.77 23.88 5.78
N GLN A 240 19.33 25.10 6.07
CA GLN A 240 17.98 25.38 6.56
C GLN A 240 17.41 26.61 5.86
N ILE A 241 16.97 26.42 4.61
CA ILE A 241 16.25 27.46 3.86
C ILE A 241 14.84 27.66 4.45
N PRO A 242 14.24 28.86 4.42
CA PRO A 242 12.85 29.02 4.81
C PRO A 242 11.89 28.37 3.79
N LEU A 243 10.89 27.63 4.27
CA LEU A 243 9.89 26.93 3.44
C LEU A 243 8.57 27.69 3.40
N VAL A 244 7.95 27.73 2.22
CA VAL A 244 6.54 28.10 2.04
C VAL A 244 5.82 27.02 1.24
N ILE A 245 4.63 26.63 1.70
CA ILE A 245 3.74 25.77 0.91
C ILE A 245 2.98 26.67 -0.05
N THR A 246 3.47 26.81 -1.28
CA THR A 246 2.98 27.78 -2.28
C THR A 246 1.60 27.42 -2.83
N GLU A 247 1.17 26.18 -2.64
CA GLU A 247 -0.19 25.75 -2.92
C GLU A 247 -0.65 24.59 -2.05
N CYS A 248 -1.84 24.73 -1.47
CA CYS A 248 -2.52 23.70 -0.71
C CYS A 248 -4.00 23.61 -1.14
N ALA A 249 -4.36 22.52 -1.81
CA ALA A 249 -5.73 22.24 -2.26
C ALA A 249 -6.46 21.25 -1.33
N ILE A 250 -7.79 21.36 -1.23
CA ILE A 250 -8.70 20.41 -0.54
C ILE A 250 -9.87 20.14 -1.49
N SER A 251 -9.69 19.24 -2.47
CA SER A 251 -10.72 18.53 -3.30
C SER A 251 -10.16 18.23 -4.70
N PRO A 252 -10.57 17.11 -5.34
CA PRO A 252 -10.60 17.00 -6.79
C PRO A 252 -11.78 17.86 -7.29
N GLU A 253 -11.51 18.83 -8.15
CA GLU A 253 -12.48 19.61 -8.95
C GLU A 253 -13.95 19.67 -8.48
N VAL A 254 -14.26 20.67 -7.66
CA VAL A 254 -15.64 21.09 -7.36
C VAL A 254 -16.18 21.87 -8.57
N SER A 255 -16.49 21.19 -9.67
CA SER A 255 -17.03 21.80 -10.90
C SER A 255 -18.57 21.76 -10.99
N SER A 256 -19.30 21.17 -10.02
CA SER A 256 -20.74 20.87 -10.16
C SER A 256 -21.67 21.37 -9.03
N LEU A 257 -21.24 22.27 -8.14
CA LEU A 257 -22.11 22.79 -7.07
C LEU A 257 -22.99 23.95 -7.54
N SER A 258 -24.20 23.63 -8.05
CA SER A 258 -25.31 24.59 -8.10
C SER A 258 -26.01 24.68 -6.74
N SER A 259 -26.82 25.72 -6.52
CA SER A 259 -27.41 26.05 -5.22
C SER A 259 -28.86 25.56 -5.09
N THR A 260 -29.08 24.40 -4.49
CA THR A 260 -30.40 23.99 -3.97
C THR A 260 -30.34 23.73 -2.46
N ALA A 261 -31.47 23.84 -1.75
CA ALA A 261 -31.52 23.84 -0.29
C ALA A 261 -30.95 22.56 0.37
N GLY A 262 -31.04 21.39 -0.28
CA GLY A 262 -30.39 20.15 0.20
C GLY A 262 -28.87 20.15 0.08
N GLN A 263 -28.32 20.94 -0.85
CA GLN A 263 -26.86 21.12 -0.98
C GLN A 263 -26.31 22.12 0.04
N GLN A 264 -27.12 22.95 0.71
CA GLN A 264 -26.61 23.86 1.74
C GLN A 264 -26.09 23.14 2.98
N GLU A 265 -26.78 22.08 3.43
CA GLU A 265 -26.32 21.21 4.53
C GLU A 265 -25.07 20.41 4.10
N GLN A 266 -25.10 19.81 2.91
CA GLN A 266 -23.94 19.07 2.36
C GLN A 266 -22.71 19.99 2.18
N ASN A 267 -22.93 21.25 1.77
CA ASN A 267 -21.89 22.26 1.67
C ASN A 267 -21.40 22.74 3.05
N ALA A 268 -22.25 22.78 4.07
CA ALA A 268 -21.84 23.09 5.44
C ALA A 268 -20.97 21.98 6.05
N GLU A 269 -21.30 20.71 5.80
CA GLU A 269 -20.50 19.56 6.21
C GLU A 269 -19.14 19.52 5.50
N LEU A 270 -19.12 19.73 4.17
CA LEU A 270 -17.88 19.85 3.39
C LEU A 270 -17.01 21.02 3.86
N ARG A 271 -17.61 22.15 4.22
CA ARG A 271 -16.90 23.31 4.80
C ARG A 271 -16.33 23.00 6.19
N ASN A 272 -17.10 22.35 7.06
CA ASN A 272 -16.63 21.91 8.38
C ASN A 272 -15.51 20.87 8.26
N TYR A 273 -15.61 19.99 7.28
CA TYR A 273 -14.58 19.02 6.94
C TYR A 273 -13.29 19.71 6.52
N ALA A 274 -13.31 20.56 5.49
CA ALA A 274 -12.13 21.29 5.02
C ALA A 274 -11.49 22.15 6.13
N SER A 275 -12.31 22.76 6.98
CA SER A 275 -11.83 23.56 8.13
C SER A 275 -11.06 22.70 9.15
N ARG A 276 -11.53 21.47 9.43
CA ARG A 276 -10.79 20.52 10.29
C ARG A 276 -9.48 20.06 9.65
N GLN A 277 -9.49 19.81 8.34
CA GLN A 277 -8.28 19.41 7.61
C GLN A 277 -7.22 20.53 7.60
N LEU A 278 -7.62 21.78 7.39
CA LEU A 278 -6.71 22.94 7.46
C LEU A 278 -6.17 23.17 8.88
N ALA A 279 -7.02 23.01 9.91
CA ALA A 279 -6.60 23.18 11.29
C ALA A 279 -5.56 22.13 11.72
N TRP A 280 -5.75 20.87 11.32
CA TRP A 280 -4.74 19.84 11.53
C TRP A 280 -3.43 20.20 10.83
N TYR A 281 -3.50 20.55 9.54
CA TYR A 281 -2.30 20.83 8.76
C TYR A 281 -1.55 22.06 9.29
N GLU A 282 -2.26 23.11 9.70
CA GLU A 282 -1.66 24.29 10.34
C GLU A 282 -0.97 23.94 11.67
N THR A 283 -1.57 23.05 12.46
CA THR A 283 -0.98 22.55 13.71
C THR A 283 0.33 21.80 13.42
N GLU A 284 0.35 20.96 12.40
CA GLU A 284 1.55 20.24 11.99
C GLU A 284 2.63 21.18 11.47
N LEU A 285 2.31 22.06 10.52
CA LEU A 285 3.26 23.04 10.00
C LEU A 285 3.83 23.90 11.14
N SER A 286 3.03 24.21 12.17
CA SER A 286 3.45 25.02 13.33
C SER A 286 4.53 24.37 14.20
N LYS A 287 4.73 23.06 14.12
CA LYS A 287 5.83 22.36 14.80
C LYS A 287 7.19 22.64 14.16
N ASP A 288 7.23 23.05 12.89
CA ASP A 288 8.47 23.29 12.16
C ASP A 288 8.78 24.79 12.02
N PRO A 289 9.77 25.34 12.75
CA PRO A 289 10.00 26.78 12.80
C PRO A 289 10.47 27.38 11.47
N TYR A 290 11.06 26.57 10.58
CA TYR A 290 11.50 26.99 9.25
C TYR A 290 10.37 27.08 8.21
N VAL A 291 9.15 26.63 8.56
CA VAL A 291 7.97 26.76 7.70
C VAL A 291 7.26 28.08 7.97
N LEU A 292 7.19 28.95 6.97
CA LEU A 292 6.59 30.27 7.05
C LEU A 292 5.06 30.22 7.01
N GLY A 293 4.49 29.28 6.27
CA GLY A 293 3.04 29.08 6.15
C GLY A 293 2.63 28.41 4.84
N MET A 294 1.32 28.37 4.60
CA MET A 294 0.71 27.78 3.39
C MET A 294 -0.19 28.79 2.65
N ALA A 295 -0.34 28.65 1.33
CA ALA A 295 -1.32 29.39 0.52
C ALA A 295 -2.44 28.47 0.01
N ILE A 296 -3.69 28.75 0.38
CA ILE A 296 -4.85 27.91 0.02
C ILE A 296 -5.41 28.33 -1.35
N SER A 297 -5.47 27.40 -2.31
CA SER A 297 -5.85 27.67 -3.72
C SER A 297 -7.34 27.90 -3.99
N SER A 298 -8.24 27.55 -3.05
CA SER A 298 -9.70 27.59 -3.27
C SER A 298 -10.48 28.51 -2.33
N TRP A 299 -9.82 29.46 -1.66
CA TRP A 299 -10.40 30.24 -0.56
C TRP A 299 -11.69 31.00 -0.92
N GLU A 300 -11.79 31.55 -2.15
CA GLU A 300 -12.95 32.30 -2.65
C GLU A 300 -14.27 31.49 -2.68
N ARG A 301 -14.22 30.15 -2.60
CA ARG A 301 -15.40 29.27 -2.67
C ARG A 301 -15.93 28.83 -1.29
N PHE A 302 -15.23 29.13 -0.20
CA PHE A 302 -15.51 28.58 1.14
C PHE A 302 -16.25 29.54 2.11
N HIS A 303 -16.42 30.83 1.78
CA HIS A 303 -16.60 31.88 2.79
C HIS A 303 -18.05 32.31 3.15
N ALA A 304 -19.09 31.50 2.90
CA ALA A 304 -20.44 31.95 3.28
C ALA A 304 -20.68 32.05 4.81
N ASP A 305 -19.88 31.42 5.69
CA ASP A 305 -20.13 31.42 7.14
C ASP A 305 -18.88 31.40 8.04
N TYR A 306 -17.72 31.85 7.55
CA TYR A 306 -16.55 32.10 8.42
C TYR A 306 -16.74 33.30 9.36
N SER A 307 -17.98 33.68 9.69
CA SER A 307 -18.28 34.76 10.63
C SER A 307 -18.53 34.24 12.06
N LYS A 308 -17.81 34.86 13.01
CA LYS A 308 -18.01 34.90 14.47
C LYS A 308 -17.97 33.62 15.33
N ALA A 309 -18.42 32.44 14.89
CA ALA A 309 -18.68 31.32 15.82
C ALA A 309 -17.72 30.12 15.74
N ALA A 310 -17.08 29.87 14.58
CA ALA A 310 -16.28 28.65 14.37
C ALA A 310 -14.85 28.75 14.97
N LEU A 311 -14.20 29.91 14.87
CA LEU A 311 -12.81 30.09 15.36
C LEU A 311 -12.68 30.10 16.88
N THR A 312 -13.75 30.41 17.62
CA THR A 312 -13.74 30.37 19.09
C THR A 312 -14.04 28.99 19.67
N LYS A 313 -14.38 28.00 18.84
CA LYS A 313 -14.68 26.62 19.25
C LYS A 313 -13.58 25.61 18.88
N LEU A 314 -12.45 26.08 18.36
CA LEU A 314 -11.29 25.23 18.10
C LEU A 314 -10.62 24.80 19.43
N PRO A 315 -10.41 23.49 19.69
CA PRO A 315 -9.87 22.98 20.95
C PRO A 315 -8.40 23.30 21.26
N VAL A 316 -7.78 24.30 20.61
CA VAL A 316 -6.34 24.61 20.77
C VAL A 316 -6.10 25.98 21.41
N ALA A 317 -7.14 26.75 21.72
CA ALA A 317 -7.00 28.05 22.41
C ALA A 317 -6.83 27.96 23.94
N ARG A 318 -6.55 26.78 24.52
CA ARG A 318 -6.45 26.59 25.97
C ARG A 318 -5.12 26.03 26.50
N ALA A 319 -4.11 25.78 25.65
CA ALA A 319 -2.89 25.08 26.07
C ALA A 319 -1.56 25.86 25.92
N THR A 320 -1.57 27.15 25.55
CA THR A 320 -0.32 27.93 25.37
C THR A 320 -0.34 29.27 26.12
N ILE A 321 -0.69 29.23 27.41
CA ILE A 321 -0.34 30.28 28.36
C ILE A 321 0.35 29.63 29.56
N ALA A 322 1.61 29.23 29.38
CA ALA A 322 2.58 29.06 30.46
C ALA A 322 3.96 29.28 29.85
N GLY A 323 4.46 30.51 29.97
CA GLY A 323 5.72 30.93 29.36
C GLY A 323 6.92 30.23 29.99
N VAL A 324 7.81 29.71 29.14
CA VAL A 324 9.21 29.44 29.46
C VAL A 324 10.05 30.01 28.31
N PRO A 325 10.99 30.94 28.56
CA PRO A 325 11.80 31.55 27.52
C PRO A 325 12.85 30.56 27.00
N ILE A 326 12.88 30.35 25.68
CA ILE A 326 13.86 29.51 24.99
C ILE A 326 15.17 30.30 24.89
N THR A 327 16.22 29.81 25.56
CA THR A 327 17.61 30.23 25.31
C THR A 327 18.25 29.20 24.38
N PRO A 328 18.98 29.61 23.32
CA PRO A 328 19.53 28.67 22.34
C PRO A 328 20.66 27.80 22.95
N PRO A 329 20.68 26.48 22.70
CA PRO A 329 21.76 25.61 23.15
C PRO A 329 23.04 25.80 22.33
N GLN A 330 24.18 25.88 23.04
CA GLN A 330 25.52 25.95 22.45
C GLN A 330 25.98 24.57 21.96
N SER A 331 26.70 24.56 20.83
CA SER A 331 27.24 23.38 20.16
C SER A 331 28.17 22.54 21.06
N PRO A 332 28.07 21.19 21.05
CA PRO A 332 29.00 20.34 21.77
C PRO A 332 30.39 20.39 21.13
N ARG A 333 31.39 20.68 21.95
CA ARG A 333 32.82 20.55 21.61
C ARG A 333 33.19 19.08 21.48
N THR A 334 34.02 18.80 20.48
CA THR A 334 34.79 17.57 20.30
C THR A 334 35.71 17.29 21.48
N ALA A 335 35.65 16.07 22.01
CA ALA A 335 36.63 15.55 22.96
C ALA A 335 37.18 14.20 22.45
N SER A 336 38.50 14.10 22.49
CA SER A 336 39.36 13.12 21.85
C SER A 336 39.34 11.72 22.47
N SER A 337 39.80 10.76 21.67
CA SER A 337 40.15 9.40 22.06
C SER A 337 41.20 9.30 23.18
N LYS A 338 41.01 8.29 24.06
CA LYS A 338 42.00 7.27 24.47
C LYS A 338 41.52 6.54 25.74
N ALA A 339 41.44 5.21 25.69
CA ALA A 339 42.38 4.29 26.36
C ALA A 339 41.77 2.89 26.46
N ALA A 340 42.57 1.90 26.07
CA ALA A 340 42.26 0.49 26.09
C ALA A 340 42.22 -0.07 27.54
N GLY A 341 41.28 -0.97 27.79
CA GLY A 341 41.22 -1.84 28.95
C GLY A 341 40.83 -3.26 28.49
N VAL A 342 41.67 -4.21 28.82
CA VAL A 342 41.59 -5.64 28.47
C VAL A 342 40.41 -6.30 29.18
N VAL A 343 39.56 -7.03 28.44
CA VAL A 343 38.57 -7.97 28.99
C VAL A 343 38.70 -9.30 28.24
N SER A 344 38.77 -10.39 28.99
CA SER A 344 38.79 -11.79 28.55
C SER A 344 37.55 -12.18 27.72
N PRO A 345 37.59 -13.25 26.90
CA PRO A 345 36.54 -13.56 25.95
C PRO A 345 35.33 -14.18 26.65
N GLU A 346 34.30 -13.39 26.88
CA GLU A 346 32.94 -13.91 27.03
C GLU A 346 32.49 -14.45 25.68
N THR A 347 32.01 -15.70 25.66
CA THR A 347 31.29 -16.32 24.55
C THR A 347 30.13 -15.41 24.16
N LYS A 348 30.28 -14.69 23.04
CA LYS A 348 29.21 -13.88 22.44
C LYS A 348 28.06 -14.83 22.04
N PRO A 349 26.78 -14.48 22.30
CA PRO A 349 25.66 -15.21 21.72
C PRO A 349 25.73 -15.15 20.19
N ASP A 350 25.41 -16.27 19.52
CA ASP A 350 25.33 -16.44 18.07
C ASP A 350 24.14 -15.65 17.48
N PHE A 351 24.20 -14.32 17.51
CA PHE A 351 23.12 -13.45 17.07
C PHE A 351 23.62 -12.24 16.28
N VAL A 352 22.88 -11.89 15.23
CA VAL A 352 23.11 -10.69 14.42
C VAL A 352 21.98 -9.68 14.71
N PRO A 353 22.27 -8.54 15.37
CA PRO A 353 21.27 -7.56 15.75
C PRO A 353 20.80 -6.73 14.54
N PRO A 354 19.61 -6.10 14.63
CA PRO A 354 19.13 -5.20 13.60
C PRO A 354 20.03 -3.98 13.46
N ARG A 355 20.29 -3.56 12.22
CA ARG A 355 21.05 -2.34 11.91
C ARG A 355 20.38 -1.08 12.44
N ILE A 356 19.05 -1.01 12.34
CA ILE A 356 18.22 0.11 12.81
C ILE A 356 17.09 -0.42 13.72
N PRO A 357 16.61 0.34 14.70
CA PRO A 357 15.41 -0.03 15.45
C PRO A 357 14.18 -0.06 14.52
N TYR A 358 13.33 -1.08 14.67
CA TYR A 358 12.03 -1.18 14.02
C TYR A 358 11.09 -2.09 14.82
N ARG A 359 9.77 -1.90 14.68
CA ARG A 359 8.77 -2.84 15.23
C ARG A 359 8.61 -4.04 14.31
N ARG A 360 8.72 -5.25 14.87
CA ARG A 360 8.52 -6.51 14.13
C ARG A 360 7.24 -7.18 14.57
N THR A 361 6.27 -7.30 13.66
CA THR A 361 5.09 -8.16 13.88
C THR A 361 5.26 -9.48 13.16
N TYR A 362 5.26 -10.58 13.92
CA TYR A 362 5.38 -11.95 13.44
C TYR A 362 4.06 -12.70 13.62
N ILE A 363 3.55 -13.29 12.55
CA ILE A 363 2.39 -14.18 12.58
C ILE A 363 2.92 -15.60 12.76
N LEU A 364 2.74 -16.15 13.97
CA LEU A 364 3.17 -17.48 14.34
C LEU A 364 2.05 -18.48 14.04
N LEU A 365 2.25 -19.29 13.00
CA LEU A 365 1.31 -20.33 12.60
C LEU A 365 1.46 -21.60 13.44
N PRO A 366 0.38 -22.40 13.59
CA PRO A 366 0.41 -23.65 14.35
C PRO A 366 1.31 -24.71 13.69
N GLN A 367 1.72 -25.71 14.49
CA GLN A 367 2.51 -26.85 14.04
C GLN A 367 1.65 -27.86 13.29
N ILE A 368 1.38 -27.60 12.01
CA ILE A 368 0.54 -28.45 11.17
C ILE A 368 1.40 -29.49 10.45
N THR A 369 1.13 -30.78 10.67
CA THR A 369 1.89 -31.88 10.05
C THR A 369 1.49 -32.13 8.60
N ASP A 370 0.20 -31.98 8.27
CA ASP A 370 -0.28 -32.19 6.90
C ASP A 370 0.15 -31.03 5.99
N THR A 371 0.88 -31.33 4.92
CA THR A 371 1.42 -30.32 4.00
C THR A 371 0.32 -29.50 3.32
N VAL A 372 -0.79 -30.13 2.96
CA VAL A 372 -1.87 -29.47 2.19
C VAL A 372 -2.61 -28.50 3.10
N GLU A 373 -2.99 -28.94 4.29
CA GLU A 373 -3.60 -28.11 5.32
C GLU A 373 -2.64 -26.97 5.69
N ARG A 374 -1.36 -27.28 5.93
CA ARG A 374 -0.35 -26.28 6.24
C ARG A 374 -0.23 -25.21 5.15
N ALA A 375 -0.24 -25.60 3.88
CA ALA A 375 -0.23 -24.65 2.77
C ALA A 375 -1.46 -23.73 2.79
N GLU A 376 -2.65 -24.21 3.17
CA GLU A 376 -3.85 -23.37 3.28
C GLU A 376 -3.75 -22.34 4.41
N TRP A 377 -3.25 -22.75 5.57
CA TRP A 377 -2.99 -21.82 6.68
C TRP A 377 -1.95 -20.76 6.30
N ARG A 378 -0.91 -21.14 5.56
CA ARG A 378 0.09 -20.19 5.07
C ARG A 378 -0.46 -19.23 4.01
N VAL A 379 -1.27 -19.72 3.06
CA VAL A 379 -1.92 -18.90 2.03
C VAL A 379 -2.88 -17.89 2.64
N SER A 380 -3.72 -18.34 3.57
CA SER A 380 -4.66 -17.46 4.27
C SER A 380 -3.94 -16.41 5.13
N ALA A 381 -2.84 -16.77 5.80
CA ALA A 381 -2.00 -15.81 6.50
C ALA A 381 -1.36 -14.80 5.53
N ALA A 382 -0.85 -15.26 4.37
CA ALA A 382 -0.31 -14.39 3.33
C ALA A 382 -1.34 -13.36 2.84
N ILE A 383 -2.59 -13.78 2.59
CA ILE A 383 -3.69 -12.87 2.21
C ILE A 383 -4.02 -11.90 3.35
N GLY A 384 -4.22 -12.38 4.57
CA GLY A 384 -4.65 -11.56 5.70
C GLY A 384 -3.65 -10.51 6.14
N SER A 385 -2.38 -10.69 5.79
CA SER A 385 -1.28 -9.81 6.24
C SER A 385 -0.70 -8.91 5.16
N ILE A 386 -1.23 -8.95 3.93
CA ILE A 386 -0.68 -8.17 2.80
C ILE A 386 -0.68 -6.66 3.05
N MET A 387 -1.76 -6.10 3.63
CA MET A 387 -1.88 -4.66 3.86
C MET A 387 -0.95 -4.14 4.96
N ASN A 388 -0.40 -5.03 5.79
CA ASN A 388 0.50 -4.70 6.89
C ASN A 388 1.91 -5.29 6.69
N LEU A 389 2.14 -6.00 5.58
CA LEU A 389 3.38 -6.68 5.18
C LEU A 389 4.07 -7.51 6.28
N ARG A 390 3.31 -8.01 7.27
CA ARG A 390 3.83 -8.69 8.48
C ARG A 390 4.66 -9.93 8.14
N THR A 391 5.60 -10.32 8.99
CA THR A 391 6.38 -11.55 8.78
C THR A 391 5.54 -12.78 9.15
N VAL A 392 5.63 -13.86 8.36
CA VAL A 392 4.86 -15.10 8.59
C VAL A 392 5.79 -16.30 8.69
N GLY A 393 5.60 -17.17 9.69
CA GLY A 393 6.33 -18.43 9.80
C GLY A 393 5.83 -19.34 10.93
N HIS A 394 6.60 -20.39 11.23
CA HIS A 394 6.23 -21.43 12.23
C HIS A 394 7.25 -21.61 13.35
N SER A 395 8.29 -20.77 13.41
CA SER A 395 9.31 -20.90 14.46
C SER A 395 9.00 -19.97 15.62
N ALA A 396 8.76 -20.56 16.80
CA ALA A 396 8.50 -19.80 18.02
C ALA A 396 9.73 -18.96 18.43
N ASP A 397 10.92 -19.53 18.29
CA ASP A 397 12.17 -18.81 18.52
C ASP A 397 12.35 -17.68 17.49
N ASP A 398 12.09 -17.93 16.19
CA ASP A 398 12.17 -16.87 15.16
C ASP A 398 11.21 -15.72 15.46
N ALA A 399 9.99 -16.00 15.95
CA ALA A 399 9.05 -14.95 16.32
C ALA A 399 9.51 -14.11 17.54
N GLY A 400 10.26 -14.74 18.46
CA GLY A 400 10.75 -14.12 19.70
C GLY A 400 12.05 -13.34 19.57
N VAL A 401 12.86 -13.60 18.53
CA VAL A 401 14.14 -12.89 18.29
C VAL A 401 13.99 -11.62 17.48
N GLY A 402 15.02 -10.77 17.50
CA GLY A 402 15.14 -9.60 16.65
C GLY A 402 15.06 -8.28 17.44
N PRO A 403 14.39 -7.25 16.90
CA PRO A 403 14.28 -5.97 17.58
C PRO A 403 13.42 -6.07 18.84
N ASP A 404 13.57 -5.07 19.71
CA ASP A 404 12.99 -5.07 21.05
C ASP A 404 11.48 -4.96 20.98
N GLU A 405 10.99 -4.07 20.12
CA GLU A 405 9.59 -3.96 19.75
C GLU A 405 9.21 -5.13 18.84
N ARG A 406 8.77 -6.22 19.45
CA ARG A 406 8.31 -7.40 18.74
C ARG A 406 6.92 -7.80 19.21
N GLU A 407 6.04 -7.97 18.24
CA GLU A 407 4.66 -8.40 18.42
C GLU A 407 4.50 -9.77 17.79
N ILE A 408 3.98 -10.71 18.56
CA ILE A 408 3.71 -12.08 18.14
C ILE A 408 2.20 -12.22 18.10
N ILE A 409 1.68 -12.50 16.91
CA ILE A 409 0.28 -12.87 16.73
C ILE A 409 0.25 -14.39 16.52
N ALA A 410 0.04 -15.12 17.62
CA ALA A 410 -0.04 -16.57 17.62
C ALA A 410 -1.41 -17.04 17.13
N ILE A 411 -1.41 -17.89 16.12
CA ILE A 411 -2.63 -18.51 15.58
C ILE A 411 -2.82 -19.86 16.24
N ASN A 412 -3.98 -20.06 16.86
CA ASN A 412 -4.33 -21.27 17.61
C ASN A 412 -3.19 -21.74 18.52
N PRO A 413 -2.78 -20.92 19.51
CA PRO A 413 -1.65 -21.24 20.38
C PRO A 413 -1.84 -22.55 21.16
N GLU A 414 -3.07 -23.02 21.34
CA GLU A 414 -3.41 -24.32 21.93
C GLU A 414 -2.94 -25.53 21.10
N ALA A 415 -2.58 -25.32 19.83
CA ALA A 415 -1.97 -26.35 18.99
C ALA A 415 -0.50 -26.61 19.33
N TRP A 416 0.09 -25.84 20.25
CA TRP A 416 1.45 -26.03 20.74
C TRP A 416 1.45 -26.82 22.06
N ASP A 417 2.47 -27.65 22.27
CA ASP A 417 2.59 -28.50 23.47
C ASP A 417 2.85 -27.71 24.77
N ALA A 418 3.19 -26.43 24.66
CA ALA A 418 3.46 -25.52 25.77
C ALA A 418 2.46 -24.36 25.81
N ASP A 419 2.24 -23.79 26.99
CA ASP A 419 1.59 -22.49 27.11
C ASP A 419 2.51 -21.43 26.48
N LEU A 420 2.24 -21.09 25.22
CA LEU A 420 3.08 -20.18 24.45
C LEU A 420 3.23 -18.82 25.12
N ARG A 421 2.18 -18.29 25.77
CA ARG A 421 2.28 -17.00 26.45
C ARG A 421 3.27 -17.08 27.61
N ALA A 422 3.11 -18.09 28.47
CA ALA A 422 4.04 -18.31 29.58
C ALA A 422 5.47 -18.59 29.08
N TRP A 423 5.61 -19.32 27.96
CA TRP A 423 6.89 -19.61 27.33
C TRP A 423 7.58 -18.35 26.80
N TYR A 424 6.86 -17.43 26.16
CA TYR A 424 7.40 -16.14 25.72
C TYR A 424 7.72 -15.22 26.89
N ASP A 425 6.89 -15.19 27.93
CA ASP A 425 7.17 -14.42 29.16
C ASP A 425 8.48 -14.90 29.83
N GLU A 426 8.76 -16.22 29.78
CA GLU A 426 9.98 -16.82 30.32
C GLU A 426 11.21 -16.59 29.44
N HIS A 427 11.11 -16.86 28.14
CA HIS A 427 12.28 -16.95 27.25
C HIS A 427 12.54 -15.71 26.40
N TYR A 428 11.52 -14.88 26.15
CA TYR A 428 11.61 -13.68 25.31
C TYR A 428 10.89 -12.50 25.96
N PRO A 429 11.28 -12.09 27.19
CA PRO A 429 10.58 -11.06 27.94
C PRO A 429 10.52 -9.75 27.16
N GLY A 430 9.36 -9.10 27.18
CA GLY A 430 9.10 -7.85 26.44
C GLY A 430 8.51 -8.05 25.04
N ALA A 431 8.33 -9.29 24.57
CA ALA A 431 7.52 -9.55 23.39
C ALA A 431 6.04 -9.30 23.68
N GLU A 432 5.37 -8.50 22.86
CA GLU A 432 3.91 -8.39 22.89
C GLU A 432 3.33 -9.69 22.32
N PHE A 433 2.43 -10.33 23.05
CA PHE A 433 1.81 -11.59 22.62
C PHE A 433 0.30 -11.41 22.52
N ASP A 434 -0.21 -11.64 21.31
CA ASP A 434 -1.62 -11.72 20.97
C ASP A 434 -1.94 -13.09 20.39
N ALA A 435 -3.20 -13.51 20.56
CA ALA A 435 -3.68 -14.79 20.05
C ALA A 435 -4.92 -14.60 19.17
N ILE A 436 -4.97 -15.33 18.07
CA ILE A 436 -6.18 -15.50 17.26
C ILE A 436 -6.55 -16.99 17.31
N GLU A 437 -7.64 -17.27 18.02
CA GLU A 437 -8.26 -18.59 18.05
C GLU A 437 -9.38 -18.66 17.01
N THR A 438 -9.27 -19.62 16.10
CA THR A 438 -10.28 -19.88 15.07
C THR A 438 -10.11 -21.26 14.47
N ALA A 439 -11.23 -21.95 14.25
CA ALA A 439 -11.27 -23.21 13.50
C ALA A 439 -11.21 -23.01 11.98
N SER A 440 -11.20 -21.76 11.49
CA SER A 440 -11.13 -21.43 10.07
C SER A 440 -9.94 -20.51 9.78
N GLN A 441 -9.07 -21.00 8.91
CA GLN A 441 -7.97 -20.26 8.32
C GLN A 441 -8.46 -19.05 7.50
N TRP A 442 -9.66 -19.11 6.93
CA TRP A 442 -10.23 -18.01 6.13
C TRP A 442 -10.76 -16.87 7.00
N GLU A 443 -11.32 -17.18 8.17
CA GLU A 443 -11.65 -16.15 9.15
C GLU A 443 -10.39 -15.56 9.80
N MET A 444 -9.35 -16.37 10.02
CA MET A 444 -8.03 -15.89 10.44
C MET A 444 -7.51 -14.82 9.46
N ALA A 445 -7.57 -15.08 8.15
CA ALA A 445 -7.14 -14.13 7.13
C ALA A 445 -7.82 -12.76 7.32
N VAL A 446 -9.14 -12.75 7.51
CA VAL A 446 -9.86 -11.49 7.77
C VAL A 446 -9.41 -10.84 9.08
N ARG A 447 -9.26 -11.61 10.16
CA ARG A 447 -8.86 -11.08 11.48
C ARG A 447 -7.45 -10.48 11.49
N LEU A 448 -6.57 -10.91 10.60
CA LEU A 448 -5.21 -10.40 10.43
C LEU A 448 -5.14 -9.05 9.69
N MET A 449 -6.20 -8.69 8.96
CA MET A 449 -6.26 -7.43 8.20
C MET A 449 -6.21 -6.20 9.12
N PRO A 450 -5.90 -5.01 8.58
CA PRO A 450 -5.94 -3.77 9.35
C PRO A 450 -7.31 -3.56 10.02
N PRO A 451 -7.35 -2.91 11.20
CA PRO A 451 -8.60 -2.42 11.76
C PRO A 451 -9.38 -1.59 10.74
N LEU A 452 -10.70 -1.75 10.74
CA LEU A 452 -11.58 -0.89 9.96
C LEU A 452 -11.63 0.50 10.60
N GLU A 453 -11.05 1.51 9.93
CA GLU A 453 -11.11 2.91 10.38
C GLU A 453 -12.25 3.71 9.70
N ASP A 454 -12.75 3.20 8.58
CA ASP A 454 -13.79 3.80 7.76
C ASP A 454 -15.18 3.18 8.00
N ASP A 455 -16.19 3.67 7.27
CA ASP A 455 -17.52 3.08 7.23
C ASP A 455 -17.49 1.61 6.76
N ILE A 456 -18.48 0.84 7.19
CA ILE A 456 -18.73 -0.53 6.70
C ILE A 456 -19.20 -0.52 5.24
N ALA A 457 -19.74 0.59 4.75
CA ALA A 457 -20.31 0.71 3.42
C ALA A 457 -19.23 0.56 2.32
N LEU A 458 -19.55 -0.23 1.29
CA LEU A 458 -18.71 -0.45 0.12
C LEU A 458 -19.53 -0.33 -1.17
N ALA A 459 -18.86 0.11 -2.23
CA ALA A 459 -19.41 0.19 -3.59
C ALA A 459 -18.70 -0.81 -4.50
N GLN A 460 -19.44 -1.63 -5.25
CA GLN A 460 -18.84 -2.49 -6.27
C GLN A 460 -18.22 -1.65 -7.40
N THR A 461 -18.77 -0.45 -7.65
CA THR A 461 -18.28 0.48 -8.69
C THR A 461 -17.17 1.41 -8.19
N ASP A 462 -16.58 1.14 -7.03
CA ASP A 462 -15.42 1.89 -6.57
C ASP A 462 -14.26 1.69 -7.56
N SER A 463 -13.66 2.78 -8.03
CA SER A 463 -12.62 2.74 -9.07
C SER A 463 -11.38 1.95 -8.66
N ARG A 464 -11.18 1.69 -7.36
CA ARG A 464 -10.08 0.85 -6.86
C ARG A 464 -10.19 -0.61 -7.28
N TRP A 465 -11.40 -1.12 -7.57
CA TRP A 465 -11.63 -2.53 -7.89
C TRP A 465 -12.74 -2.80 -8.90
N ALA A 466 -13.41 -1.77 -9.44
CA ALA A 466 -14.50 -1.96 -10.39
C ALA A 466 -14.08 -2.78 -11.63
N ASP A 467 -12.82 -2.68 -12.03
CA ASP A 467 -12.25 -3.41 -13.18
C ASP A 467 -11.54 -4.72 -12.80
N TYR A 468 -11.57 -5.11 -11.52
CA TYR A 468 -10.99 -6.36 -11.06
C TYR A 468 -11.87 -7.55 -11.49
N ASN A 469 -11.27 -8.50 -12.21
CA ASN A 469 -11.86 -9.79 -12.58
C ASN A 469 -11.94 -10.70 -11.35
N PHE A 470 -13.14 -11.20 -11.00
CA PHE A 470 -13.37 -11.96 -9.77
C PHE A 470 -14.04 -13.31 -10.03
N GLY A 471 -13.84 -14.26 -9.13
CA GLY A 471 -14.28 -15.64 -9.27
C GLY A 471 -13.16 -16.59 -9.70
N GLU A 472 -13.56 -17.83 -9.96
CA GLU A 472 -12.75 -18.92 -10.49
C GLU A 472 -12.73 -18.75 -12.03
N SER A 473 -11.56 -18.55 -12.65
CA SER A 473 -11.44 -18.40 -14.12
C SER A 473 -12.22 -17.25 -14.76
N PRO A 474 -12.10 -16.02 -14.24
CA PRO A 474 -12.89 -14.90 -14.72
C PRO A 474 -12.52 -14.54 -16.16
N LEU A 475 -13.53 -14.49 -17.03
CA LEU A 475 -13.40 -13.89 -18.36
C LEU A 475 -13.23 -12.36 -18.21
N ASP A 476 -12.60 -11.70 -19.18
CA ASP A 476 -12.33 -10.24 -19.19
C ASP A 476 -13.57 -9.34 -18.96
N SER A 477 -14.77 -9.91 -19.06
CA SER A 477 -16.03 -9.19 -18.85
C SER A 477 -16.61 -9.31 -17.45
N GLU A 478 -16.06 -10.16 -16.58
CA GLU A 478 -16.63 -10.56 -15.30
C GLU A 478 -16.02 -9.81 -14.11
N THR A 479 -16.14 -8.49 -14.16
CA THR A 479 -15.53 -7.61 -13.15
C THR A 479 -16.45 -7.36 -11.95
N ILE A 480 -15.86 -7.00 -10.81
CA ILE A 480 -16.61 -6.60 -9.59
C ILE A 480 -17.56 -5.45 -9.90
N GLY A 481 -17.15 -4.48 -10.71
CA GLY A 481 -17.98 -3.33 -11.08
C GLY A 481 -19.27 -3.72 -11.82
N ARG A 482 -19.28 -4.86 -12.51
CA ARG A 482 -20.45 -5.36 -13.25
C ARG A 482 -21.27 -6.36 -12.44
N TYR A 483 -20.63 -7.32 -11.78
CA TYR A 483 -21.31 -8.47 -11.17
C TYR A 483 -21.03 -8.67 -9.67
N GLY A 484 -20.22 -7.81 -9.05
CA GLY A 484 -19.71 -7.97 -7.69
C GLY A 484 -20.64 -7.58 -6.55
N CYS A 485 -21.93 -7.29 -6.79
CA CYS A 485 -22.87 -6.79 -5.77
C CYS A 485 -23.01 -7.76 -4.61
N PHE A 486 -23.05 -9.06 -4.90
CA PHE A 486 -23.22 -10.08 -3.86
C PHE A 486 -21.95 -10.27 -3.01
N LEU A 487 -20.77 -10.30 -3.65
CA LEU A 487 -19.46 -10.30 -3.00
C LEU A 487 -19.30 -9.07 -2.10
N THR A 488 -19.64 -7.89 -2.62
CA THR A 488 -19.59 -6.61 -1.89
C THR A 488 -20.51 -6.64 -0.67
N GLY A 489 -21.70 -7.22 -0.79
CA GLY A 489 -22.62 -7.43 0.34
C GLY A 489 -22.00 -8.27 1.47
N LEU A 490 -21.30 -9.35 1.14
CA LEU A 490 -20.61 -10.18 2.14
C LEU A 490 -19.43 -9.42 2.79
N ALA A 491 -18.67 -8.66 2.00
CA ALA A 491 -17.59 -7.82 2.54
C ALA A 491 -18.11 -6.79 3.56
N ILE A 492 -19.26 -6.15 3.30
CA ILE A 492 -19.91 -5.23 4.26
C ILE A 492 -20.25 -5.94 5.58
N ILE A 493 -20.79 -7.17 5.52
CA ILE A 493 -21.12 -7.95 6.73
C ILE A 493 -19.85 -8.26 7.52
N LEU A 494 -18.78 -8.72 6.86
CA LEU A 494 -17.52 -9.05 7.52
C LEU A 494 -16.87 -7.80 8.13
N ARG A 495 -16.87 -6.66 7.42
CA ARG A 495 -16.43 -5.36 7.94
C ARG A 495 -17.18 -4.99 9.22
N LYS A 496 -18.51 -5.10 9.21
CA LYS A 496 -19.36 -4.77 10.36
C LYS A 496 -19.02 -5.58 11.59
N HIS A 497 -18.75 -6.88 11.46
CA HIS A 497 -18.65 -7.76 12.63
C HIS A 497 -17.24 -8.11 13.04
N LEU A 498 -16.31 -8.20 12.09
CA LEU A 498 -14.90 -8.43 12.39
C LEU A 498 -14.13 -7.12 12.59
N GLN A 499 -14.70 -5.97 12.19
CA GLN A 499 -14.09 -4.64 12.33
C GLN A 499 -12.71 -4.57 11.67
N ARG A 500 -12.60 -5.20 10.51
CA ARG A 500 -11.39 -5.26 9.68
C ARG A 500 -11.65 -4.71 8.29
N ASP A 501 -10.63 -4.11 7.68
CA ASP A 501 -10.72 -3.48 6.36
C ASP A 501 -10.71 -4.51 5.22
N VAL A 502 -11.73 -5.39 5.22
CA VAL A 502 -11.96 -6.36 4.14
C VAL A 502 -12.44 -5.60 2.91
N THR A 503 -11.73 -5.78 1.78
CA THR A 503 -12.12 -5.25 0.47
C THR A 503 -12.65 -6.37 -0.43
N PRO A 504 -13.45 -6.05 -1.46
CA PRO A 504 -13.96 -7.06 -2.39
C PRO A 504 -12.87 -7.91 -3.06
N PRO A 505 -11.74 -7.36 -3.56
CA PRO A 505 -10.66 -8.19 -4.12
C PRO A 505 -10.00 -9.14 -3.10
N LEU A 506 -9.77 -8.69 -1.85
CA LEU A 506 -9.19 -9.56 -0.82
C LEU A 506 -10.17 -10.67 -0.42
N LEU A 507 -11.46 -10.36 -0.33
CA LEU A 507 -12.48 -11.37 -0.09
C LEU A 507 -12.56 -12.36 -1.26
N ASP A 508 -12.53 -11.90 -2.50
CA ASP A 508 -12.47 -12.77 -3.67
C ASP A 508 -11.29 -13.75 -3.60
N LYS A 509 -10.09 -13.26 -3.29
CA LYS A 509 -8.91 -14.13 -3.14
C LYS A 509 -9.09 -15.18 -2.04
N ILE A 510 -9.72 -14.83 -0.91
CA ILE A 510 -10.09 -15.80 0.13
C ILE A 510 -11.06 -16.85 -0.43
N LEU A 511 -12.09 -16.42 -1.15
CA LEU A 511 -13.14 -17.29 -1.66
C LEU A 511 -12.65 -18.25 -2.75
N VAL A 512 -11.83 -17.76 -3.70
CA VAL A 512 -11.20 -18.56 -4.77
C VAL A 512 -10.21 -19.57 -4.19
N THR A 513 -9.32 -19.14 -3.28
CA THR A 513 -8.34 -20.06 -2.67
C THR A 513 -8.97 -21.08 -1.74
N ALA A 514 -10.12 -20.74 -1.13
CA ALA A 514 -10.92 -21.69 -0.35
C ALA A 514 -11.64 -22.72 -1.21
N ARG A 515 -11.80 -22.49 -2.53
CA ARG A 515 -12.51 -23.35 -3.49
C ARG A 515 -13.97 -23.62 -3.12
N ALA A 516 -14.47 -23.04 -2.05
CA ALA A 516 -15.79 -23.38 -1.54
C ALA A 516 -16.86 -22.47 -2.14
N ALA A 517 -16.49 -21.29 -2.63
CA ALA A 517 -17.41 -20.18 -2.63
C ALA A 517 -17.95 -19.79 -3.99
N PHE A 518 -17.40 -20.24 -5.12
CA PHE A 518 -17.91 -19.95 -6.45
C PHE A 518 -18.35 -21.23 -7.19
N VAL A 519 -19.21 -21.04 -8.20
CA VAL A 519 -19.57 -22.00 -9.25
C VAL A 519 -19.82 -21.22 -10.53
N GLN A 520 -19.68 -21.87 -11.69
CA GLN A 520 -19.87 -21.20 -12.99
C GLN A 520 -19.06 -19.91 -13.05
N ASP A 521 -17.79 -20.05 -12.71
CA ASP A 521 -16.78 -19.00 -12.67
C ASP A 521 -16.98 -17.97 -11.53
N ASN A 522 -18.07 -17.19 -11.49
CA ASN A 522 -18.21 -16.07 -10.55
C ASN A 522 -19.46 -16.10 -9.64
N ILE A 523 -20.26 -17.17 -9.69
CA ILE A 523 -21.52 -17.22 -8.93
C ILE A 523 -21.27 -17.68 -7.50
N MET A 524 -21.37 -16.75 -6.55
CA MET A 524 -21.12 -17.08 -5.14
C MET A 524 -22.16 -18.06 -4.55
N VAL A 525 -21.69 -19.22 -4.06
CA VAL A 525 -22.47 -20.26 -3.38
C VAL A 525 -22.59 -19.96 -1.90
N TRP A 526 -23.63 -19.22 -1.53
CA TRP A 526 -23.87 -18.77 -0.15
C TRP A 526 -23.74 -19.87 0.93
N GLN A 527 -24.27 -21.06 0.68
CA GLN A 527 -24.25 -22.16 1.64
C GLN A 527 -22.85 -22.72 1.90
N LYS A 528 -21.92 -22.54 0.96
CA LYS A 528 -20.52 -22.95 1.11
C LYS A 528 -19.62 -21.77 1.55
N ALA A 529 -19.96 -20.54 1.18
CA ALA A 529 -19.22 -19.34 1.58
C ALA A 529 -19.39 -18.98 3.07
N VAL A 530 -20.61 -19.06 3.62
CA VAL A 530 -20.86 -18.70 5.03
C VAL A 530 -20.07 -19.58 6.02
N PRO A 531 -19.98 -20.91 5.85
CA PRO A 531 -19.16 -21.77 6.72
C PRO A 531 -17.67 -21.44 6.78
N LEU A 532 -17.12 -20.69 5.81
CA LEU A 532 -15.73 -20.22 5.86
C LEU A 532 -15.49 -19.23 7.02
N PHE A 533 -16.55 -18.64 7.58
CA PHE A 533 -16.47 -17.65 8.65
C PHE A 533 -17.26 -18.13 9.88
N PRO A 534 -16.61 -18.83 10.83
CA PRO A 534 -17.22 -19.33 12.06
C PRO A 534 -17.92 -18.29 12.96
N ILE A 535 -17.73 -16.99 12.72
CA ILE A 535 -18.57 -15.92 13.29
C ILE A 535 -20.06 -16.12 12.94
N PHE A 536 -20.36 -16.86 11.88
CA PHE A 536 -21.70 -17.31 11.53
C PHE A 536 -21.94 -18.77 11.95
N ASP A 537 -23.18 -19.09 12.29
CA ASP A 537 -23.60 -20.45 12.65
C ASP A 537 -24.73 -21.01 11.77
N GLN A 538 -25.45 -20.16 11.05
CA GLN A 538 -26.53 -20.54 10.15
C GLN A 538 -26.59 -19.63 8.92
N HIS A 539 -27.19 -20.13 7.85
CA HIS A 539 -27.42 -19.36 6.63
C HIS A 539 -28.84 -19.59 6.09
N ILE A 540 -29.38 -18.59 5.38
CA ILE A 540 -30.62 -18.68 4.61
C ILE A 540 -30.32 -18.23 3.17
N LYS A 541 -30.79 -19.02 2.21
CA LYS A 541 -30.82 -18.65 0.79
C LYS A 541 -32.18 -19.05 0.20
N ASP A 542 -32.99 -18.06 -0.14
CA ASP A 542 -34.25 -18.28 -0.86
C ASP A 542 -34.63 -17.06 -1.71
N ASN A 543 -35.70 -17.21 -2.49
CA ASN A 543 -36.29 -16.15 -3.30
C ASN A 543 -37.68 -15.75 -2.78
N VAL A 544 -37.92 -15.89 -1.47
CA VAL A 544 -39.21 -15.60 -0.83
C VAL A 544 -39.27 -14.12 -0.48
N GLN A 545 -40.34 -13.45 -0.90
CA GLN A 545 -40.63 -12.07 -0.50
C GLN A 545 -41.09 -12.04 0.96
N ARG A 546 -40.51 -11.14 1.75
CA ARG A 546 -40.82 -10.97 3.18
C ARG A 546 -41.32 -9.56 3.43
N THR A 547 -42.20 -9.41 4.41
CA THR A 547 -42.66 -8.10 4.90
C THR A 547 -41.54 -7.39 5.68
N ALA A 548 -41.64 -6.06 5.82
CA ALA A 548 -40.68 -5.28 6.63
C ALA A 548 -40.58 -5.83 8.07
N ARG A 549 -41.72 -6.20 8.67
CA ARG A 549 -41.78 -6.84 9.99
C ARG A 549 -41.01 -8.16 10.06
N GLN A 550 -41.15 -9.03 9.07
CA GLN A 550 -40.41 -10.30 9.04
C GLN A 550 -38.90 -10.08 8.88
N LEU A 551 -38.49 -9.06 8.11
CA LEU A 551 -37.08 -8.70 7.97
C LEU A 551 -36.53 -8.09 9.28
N GLU A 552 -37.32 -7.25 9.95
CA GLU A 552 -36.98 -6.71 11.26
C GLU A 552 -36.81 -7.81 12.32
N ASP A 553 -37.72 -8.79 12.35
CA ASP A 553 -37.63 -9.93 13.27
C ASP A 553 -36.36 -10.76 13.01
N LEU A 554 -35.97 -10.97 11.74
CA LEU A 554 -34.70 -11.63 11.40
C LEU A 554 -33.48 -10.81 11.88
N LEU A 555 -33.44 -9.49 11.63
CA LEU A 555 -32.33 -8.65 12.13
C LEU A 555 -32.24 -8.73 13.67
N ARG A 556 -33.38 -8.71 14.36
CA ARG A 556 -33.46 -8.82 15.82
C ARG A 556 -32.96 -10.17 16.34
N ASP A 557 -33.16 -11.23 15.57
CA ASP A 557 -32.68 -12.58 15.87
C ASP A 557 -31.18 -12.79 15.53
N GLY A 558 -30.48 -11.71 15.12
CA GLY A 558 -29.04 -11.72 14.85
C GLY A 558 -28.67 -12.14 13.43
N TRP A 559 -29.62 -12.07 12.49
CA TRP A 559 -29.34 -12.29 11.07
C TRP A 559 -28.83 -11.02 10.39
N GLU A 560 -27.76 -11.17 9.62
CA GLU A 560 -27.28 -10.17 8.69
C GLU A 560 -27.79 -10.50 7.30
N ILE A 561 -28.40 -9.52 6.63
CA ILE A 561 -29.29 -9.77 5.48
C ILE A 561 -28.81 -8.99 4.26
N ILE A 562 -28.57 -9.72 3.17
CA ILE A 562 -28.42 -9.20 1.82
C ILE A 562 -29.73 -9.47 1.07
N LEU A 563 -30.39 -8.41 0.62
CA LEU A 563 -31.64 -8.47 -0.12
C LEU A 563 -31.37 -8.53 -1.61
N ARG A 564 -32.12 -9.37 -2.32
CA ARG A 564 -32.10 -9.40 -3.79
C ARG A 564 -33.23 -8.53 -4.32
N ARG A 565 -32.93 -7.62 -5.25
CA ARG A 565 -33.98 -6.82 -5.93
C ARG A 565 -34.98 -7.72 -6.63
N ALA A 566 -36.23 -7.28 -6.70
CA ALA A 566 -37.32 -8.07 -7.28
C ALA A 566 -37.11 -8.40 -8.78
N ASP A 567 -36.45 -7.51 -9.53
CA ASP A 567 -36.02 -7.78 -10.92
C ASP A 567 -34.89 -8.81 -11.02
N GLY A 568 -34.26 -9.11 -9.89
CA GLY A 568 -33.22 -10.10 -9.77
C GLY A 568 -31.83 -9.69 -10.22
N ALA A 569 -31.66 -8.42 -10.63
CA ALA A 569 -30.45 -7.93 -11.26
C ALA A 569 -29.37 -7.48 -10.26
N HIS A 570 -29.72 -7.26 -8.99
CA HIS A 570 -28.81 -6.59 -8.05
C HIS A 570 -29.10 -6.93 -6.58
N PHE A 571 -28.06 -6.85 -5.74
CA PHE A 571 -28.12 -7.16 -4.31
C PHE A 571 -27.80 -5.92 -3.46
N VAL A 572 -28.44 -5.81 -2.30
CA VAL A 572 -28.19 -4.70 -1.35
C VAL A 572 -28.07 -5.24 0.05
N TYR A 573 -27.32 -4.57 0.92
CA TYR A 573 -27.25 -4.92 2.34
C TYR A 573 -28.35 -4.21 3.13
N LEU A 574 -29.09 -4.94 3.96
CA LEU A 574 -30.11 -4.37 4.85
C LEU A 574 -29.48 -3.99 6.19
N GLU A 575 -29.39 -2.69 6.45
CA GLU A 575 -28.75 -2.16 7.66
C GLU A 575 -29.73 -2.15 8.85
N ARG A 576 -30.99 -1.74 8.62
CA ARG A 576 -32.04 -1.68 9.66
C ARG A 576 -33.43 -1.49 9.05
N VAL A 577 -34.47 -1.74 9.85
CA VAL A 577 -35.88 -1.54 9.49
C VAL A 577 -36.52 -0.55 10.46
N GLU A 578 -37.30 0.41 9.95
CA GLU A 578 -38.11 1.35 10.73
C GLU A 578 -39.54 1.39 10.19
N GLY A 579 -40.48 0.72 10.88
CA GLY A 579 -41.85 0.55 10.38
C GLY A 579 -41.84 -0.20 9.05
N ASP A 580 -42.42 0.40 8.01
CA ASP A 580 -42.42 -0.16 6.65
C ASP A 580 -41.19 0.25 5.81
N THR A 581 -40.28 1.05 6.36
CA THR A 581 -39.09 1.55 5.66
C THR A 581 -37.88 0.67 5.93
N LEU A 582 -37.26 0.19 4.85
CA LEU A 582 -35.96 -0.49 4.88
C LEU A 582 -34.85 0.53 4.66
N HIS A 583 -33.89 0.60 5.58
CA HIS A 583 -32.65 1.35 5.39
C HIS A 583 -31.58 0.38 4.90
N ILE A 584 -31.14 0.58 3.67
CA ILE A 584 -30.20 -0.29 2.98
C ILE A 584 -28.89 0.43 2.71
N ILE A 585 -27.80 -0.31 2.56
CA ILE A 585 -26.60 0.11 1.84
C ILE A 585 -26.68 -0.52 0.45
N ASP A 586 -26.75 0.33 -0.57
CA ASP A 586 -26.76 -0.13 -1.95
C ASP A 586 -25.34 -0.54 -2.35
N THR A 587 -25.12 -1.84 -2.63
CA THR A 587 -23.78 -2.34 -2.96
C THR A 587 -23.27 -1.84 -4.30
N TRP A 588 -24.11 -1.20 -5.13
CA TRP A 588 -23.67 -0.60 -6.39
C TRP A 588 -22.77 0.61 -6.12
N ASP A 589 -23.32 1.61 -5.41
CA ASP A 589 -22.68 2.91 -5.19
C ASP A 589 -22.25 3.16 -3.73
N GLY A 590 -22.45 2.19 -2.85
CA GLY A 590 -22.14 2.27 -1.42
C GLY A 590 -23.03 3.22 -0.63
N LYS A 591 -24.09 3.78 -1.24
CA LYS A 591 -24.91 4.81 -0.58
C LYS A 591 -26.01 4.19 0.26
N ARG A 592 -26.28 4.81 1.41
CA ARG A 592 -27.46 4.50 2.22
C ARG A 592 -28.73 5.01 1.55
N LYS A 593 -29.72 4.13 1.37
CA LYS A 593 -30.99 4.44 0.69
C LYS A 593 -32.18 3.92 1.49
N ARG A 594 -33.33 4.54 1.29
CA ARG A 594 -34.61 4.10 1.85
C ARG A 594 -35.40 3.36 0.78
N LYS A 595 -35.90 2.18 1.13
CA LYS A 595 -36.66 1.29 0.24
C LYS A 595 -37.83 0.67 1.00
N THR A 596 -38.68 -0.04 0.26
CA THR A 596 -39.80 -0.79 0.81
C THR A 596 -39.55 -2.29 0.62
N ALA A 597 -40.20 -3.12 1.42
CA ALA A 597 -40.11 -4.57 1.28
C ALA A 597 -40.64 -5.08 -0.08
N ALA A 598 -41.46 -4.30 -0.78
CA ALA A 598 -41.94 -4.61 -2.12
C ALA A 598 -40.83 -4.57 -3.19
N ASP A 599 -39.73 -3.85 -2.94
CA ASP A 599 -38.62 -3.70 -3.89
C ASP A 599 -37.73 -4.97 -3.99
N PHE A 600 -37.92 -5.94 -3.09
CA PHE A 600 -37.04 -7.09 -2.92
C PHE A 600 -37.79 -8.42 -2.97
N GLN A 601 -37.15 -9.41 -3.60
CA GLN A 601 -37.64 -10.78 -3.69
C GLN A 601 -36.49 -11.74 -3.42
N GLY A 602 -36.47 -12.30 -2.20
CA GLY A 602 -35.42 -13.18 -1.74
C GLY A 602 -34.38 -12.50 -0.88
N LEU A 603 -33.68 -13.34 -0.12
CA LEU A 603 -32.56 -12.92 0.71
C LEU A 603 -31.44 -13.95 0.74
N ARG A 604 -30.26 -13.45 1.10
CA ARG A 604 -29.10 -14.21 1.52
C ARG A 604 -28.78 -13.70 2.91
N ALA A 605 -28.92 -14.55 3.92
CA ALA A 605 -28.66 -14.13 5.29
C ALA A 605 -27.71 -15.10 5.98
N ALA A 606 -26.90 -14.56 6.88
CA ALA A 606 -26.03 -15.31 7.76
C ALA A 606 -26.34 -14.89 9.21
N ARG A 607 -26.48 -15.87 10.10
CA ARG A 607 -26.78 -15.60 11.50
C ARG A 607 -25.49 -15.55 12.30
N LEU A 608 -25.32 -14.49 13.06
CA LEU A 608 -24.19 -14.34 13.98
C LEU A 608 -24.28 -15.38 15.10
N ARG A 609 -23.16 -16.03 15.36
CA ARG A 609 -23.00 -16.90 16.51
C ARG A 609 -23.08 -16.07 17.79
N LYS A 610 -23.79 -16.55 18.81
CA LYS A 610 -23.88 -15.85 20.10
C LYS A 610 -22.54 -15.94 20.86
N GLY A 611 -21.89 -14.80 21.07
CA GLY A 611 -20.64 -14.64 21.83
C GLY A 611 -19.87 -13.41 21.36
N ASN A 612 -19.12 -12.73 22.25
CA ASN A 612 -18.30 -11.59 21.85
C ASN A 612 -17.00 -12.09 21.19
N PRO A 613 -16.61 -11.59 20.01
CA PRO A 613 -15.25 -11.76 19.54
C PRO A 613 -14.29 -11.04 20.50
N PRO A 614 -13.14 -11.64 20.87
CA PRO A 614 -12.18 -11.01 21.76
C PRO A 614 -11.64 -9.71 21.12
N LYS A 615 -11.64 -8.63 21.91
CA LYS A 615 -10.97 -7.37 21.55
C LYS A 615 -9.52 -7.44 22.03
N PRO A 616 -8.51 -7.31 21.15
CA PRO A 616 -7.15 -7.02 21.60
C PRO A 616 -7.08 -5.57 22.10
N ALA A 617 -6.34 -5.34 23.17
CA ALA A 617 -6.09 -4.03 23.76
C ALA A 617 -4.59 -3.89 24.06
N PHE A 618 -3.99 -2.81 23.57
CA PHE A 618 -2.55 -2.55 23.63
C PHE A 618 -2.19 -1.60 24.78
N ALA A 619 -0.96 -1.73 25.30
CA ALA A 619 -0.37 -0.80 26.25
C ALA A 619 1.06 -0.44 25.82
N GLU A 620 1.37 0.86 25.71
CA GLU A 620 2.68 1.39 25.32
C GLU A 620 3.74 1.27 26.42
N ARG A 621 4.94 0.78 26.07
CA ARG A 621 6.21 1.07 26.76
C ARG A 621 7.41 0.99 25.79
N VAL A 622 8.44 1.78 26.08
CA VAL A 622 9.71 1.89 25.32
C VAL A 622 10.88 1.62 26.28
N ASP A 623 11.74 0.66 25.95
CA ASP A 623 13.13 0.56 26.44
C ASP A 623 13.98 -0.28 25.44
N LEU A 624 15.27 0.05 25.30
CA LEU A 624 16.14 -0.34 24.18
C LEU A 624 17.18 -1.43 24.56
N SER A 625 16.96 -2.69 24.16
CA SER A 625 17.95 -3.78 23.99
C SER A 625 17.43 -5.00 23.19
N SER A 626 18.22 -5.52 22.23
CA SER A 626 17.84 -6.65 21.35
C SER A 626 17.97 -8.03 21.99
N VAL A 627 17.14 -8.99 21.53
CA VAL A 627 17.01 -10.32 22.16
C VAL A 627 17.57 -11.44 21.26
N PRO A 628 18.62 -12.17 21.70
CA PRO A 628 19.22 -13.28 20.95
C PRO A 628 18.37 -14.57 21.02
N PRO A 629 18.58 -15.54 20.11
CA PRO A 629 17.93 -16.85 20.16
C PRO A 629 18.36 -17.68 21.37
N ARG A 630 17.44 -18.48 21.89
CA ARG A 630 17.69 -19.44 22.98
C ARG A 630 18.64 -20.57 22.59
N GLU A 631 18.48 -21.10 21.38
CA GLU A 631 19.28 -22.20 20.82
C GLU A 631 19.69 -21.87 19.38
N PRO A 632 20.86 -22.34 18.90
CA PRO A 632 21.23 -22.20 17.50
C PRO A 632 20.25 -22.96 16.59
N TYR A 633 19.80 -22.31 15.52
CA TYR A 633 18.98 -22.92 14.46
C TYR A 633 19.32 -22.29 13.11
N HIS A 634 19.05 -23.04 12.03
CA HIS A 634 19.17 -22.51 10.67
C HIS A 634 17.89 -21.76 10.28
N ARG A 635 18.03 -20.51 9.84
CA ARG A 635 16.90 -19.67 9.41
C ARG A 635 16.94 -19.42 7.91
N THR A 636 15.93 -19.87 7.18
CA THR A 636 15.73 -19.47 5.78
C THR A 636 14.60 -18.45 5.67
N TYR A 637 14.90 -17.30 5.07
CA TYR A 637 13.96 -16.19 4.85
C TYR A 637 13.73 -15.92 3.36
N ILE A 638 12.48 -15.97 2.93
CA ILE A 638 12.08 -15.56 1.57
C ILE A 638 11.78 -14.07 1.59
N LEU A 639 12.68 -13.31 0.96
CA LEU A 639 12.54 -11.88 0.80
C LEU A 639 11.78 -11.59 -0.50
N LEU A 640 10.54 -11.13 -0.35
CA LEU A 640 9.64 -10.85 -1.45
C LEU A 640 10.04 -9.57 -2.22
N PRO A 641 9.68 -9.46 -3.51
CA PRO A 641 10.04 -8.29 -4.31
C PRO A 641 9.30 -7.03 -3.86
N GLN A 642 9.85 -5.87 -4.19
CA GLN A 642 9.17 -4.58 -4.07
C GLN A 642 8.31 -4.35 -5.32
N VAL A 643 7.01 -4.57 -5.20
CA VAL A 643 6.03 -4.41 -6.29
C VAL A 643 4.99 -3.37 -5.86
N GLU A 644 4.72 -2.40 -6.73
CA GLU A 644 3.80 -1.30 -6.43
C GLU A 644 2.33 -1.74 -6.41
N ASP A 645 1.92 -2.64 -7.31
CA ASP A 645 0.55 -3.17 -7.34
C ASP A 645 0.32 -4.15 -6.19
N PRO A 646 -0.59 -3.85 -5.23
CA PRO A 646 -0.88 -4.73 -4.11
C PRO A 646 -1.42 -6.11 -4.53
N LEU A 647 -2.11 -6.21 -5.67
CA LEU A 647 -2.66 -7.47 -6.16
C LEU A 647 -1.58 -8.36 -6.78
N GLU A 648 -0.67 -7.77 -7.55
CA GLU A 648 0.52 -8.47 -8.02
C GLU A 648 1.38 -8.92 -6.83
N LEU A 649 1.65 -8.04 -5.86
CA LEU A 649 2.40 -8.36 -4.64
C LEU A 649 1.75 -9.51 -3.85
N LEU A 650 0.41 -9.55 -3.80
CA LEU A 650 -0.34 -10.63 -3.18
C LEU A 650 -0.10 -11.98 -3.87
N ASN A 651 -0.02 -12.03 -5.21
CA ASN A 651 0.28 -13.27 -5.93
C ASN A 651 1.68 -13.79 -5.57
N TRP A 652 2.69 -12.91 -5.50
CA TRP A 652 4.05 -13.27 -5.04
C TRP A 652 4.03 -13.86 -3.62
N ARG A 653 3.27 -13.25 -2.72
CA ARG A 653 3.16 -13.66 -1.32
C ARG A 653 2.44 -15.01 -1.17
N ILE A 654 1.34 -15.23 -1.90
CA ILE A 654 0.60 -16.51 -1.93
C ILE A 654 1.49 -17.62 -2.51
N ALA A 655 2.17 -17.35 -3.63
CA ALA A 655 3.02 -18.35 -4.27
C ALA A 655 4.20 -18.74 -3.37
N ALA A 656 4.83 -17.77 -2.69
CA ALA A 656 5.87 -18.05 -1.70
C ALA A 656 5.35 -18.88 -0.53
N ALA A 657 4.15 -18.58 -0.03
CA ALA A 657 3.50 -19.35 1.03
C ALA A 657 3.29 -20.82 0.66
N ILE A 658 2.88 -21.10 -0.59
CA ILE A 658 2.72 -22.46 -1.14
C ILE A 658 4.09 -23.14 -1.33
N GLY A 659 5.02 -22.49 -2.03
CA GLY A 659 6.31 -23.08 -2.41
C GLY A 659 7.24 -23.37 -1.23
N SER A 660 7.00 -22.74 -0.07
CA SER A 660 7.78 -22.93 1.15
C SER A 660 7.07 -23.70 2.25
N ALA A 661 5.87 -24.25 1.97
CA ALA A 661 5.08 -24.93 2.98
C ALA A 661 5.79 -26.17 3.57
N ASN A 662 6.54 -26.92 2.77
CA ASN A 662 7.23 -28.12 3.24
C ASN A 662 8.36 -27.81 4.22
N GLN A 663 9.12 -26.75 3.96
CA GLN A 663 10.32 -26.40 4.71
C GLN A 663 10.08 -25.36 5.79
N LEU A 664 8.85 -24.84 5.91
CA LEU A 664 8.44 -23.88 6.93
C LEU A 664 9.23 -22.57 6.91
N TYR A 665 9.78 -22.18 5.75
CA TYR A 665 10.57 -20.96 5.64
C TYR A 665 9.77 -19.72 6.08
N THR A 666 10.47 -18.76 6.67
CA THR A 666 9.89 -17.46 7.03
C THR A 666 9.75 -16.64 5.75
N LEU A 667 8.64 -15.92 5.59
CA LEU A 667 8.44 -15.01 4.44
C LEU A 667 8.05 -13.61 4.91
N GLY A 668 8.55 -12.60 4.20
CA GLY A 668 8.24 -11.20 4.47
C GLY A 668 8.89 -10.23 3.48
N HIS A 669 8.80 -8.93 3.79
CA HIS A 669 9.20 -7.85 2.88
C HIS A 669 10.31 -6.95 3.45
N SER A 670 10.84 -7.22 4.65
CA SER A 670 11.92 -6.44 5.24
C SER A 670 13.28 -7.10 4.99
N ALA A 671 14.19 -6.37 4.34
CA ALA A 671 15.57 -6.81 4.13
C ALA A 671 16.36 -6.84 5.45
N ASP A 672 16.10 -5.89 6.35
CA ASP A 672 16.68 -5.91 7.70
C ASP A 672 16.16 -7.12 8.50
N ASP A 673 14.87 -7.48 8.43
CA ASP A 673 14.34 -8.69 9.10
C ASP A 673 14.96 -9.97 8.52
N ALA A 674 15.20 -10.04 7.21
CA ALA A 674 15.87 -11.18 6.59
C ALA A 674 17.32 -11.33 7.07
N GLY A 675 18.02 -10.21 7.29
CA GLY A 675 19.41 -10.18 7.76
C GLY A 675 19.61 -10.42 9.26
N VAL A 676 18.58 -10.23 10.08
CA VAL A 676 18.61 -10.39 11.54
C VAL A 676 18.33 -11.83 11.97
N GLY A 677 18.87 -12.23 13.13
CA GLY A 677 18.57 -13.52 13.75
C GLY A 677 19.81 -14.38 14.01
N PRO A 678 19.72 -15.71 13.92
CA PRO A 678 20.82 -16.61 14.21
C PRO A 678 21.99 -16.41 13.23
N GLN A 679 23.20 -16.85 13.62
CA GLN A 679 24.37 -16.78 12.74
C GLN A 679 24.16 -17.55 11.42
N GLU A 680 23.61 -18.77 11.49
CA GLU A 680 23.26 -19.58 10.32
C GLU A 680 21.93 -19.11 9.73
N ARG A 681 21.99 -18.34 8.65
CA ARG A 681 20.81 -17.85 7.94
C ARG A 681 21.01 -17.80 6.43
N GLU A 682 19.98 -18.21 5.70
CA GLU A 682 19.87 -18.10 4.24
C GLU A 682 18.77 -17.09 3.87
N ILE A 683 19.09 -16.22 2.93
CA ILE A 683 18.17 -15.26 2.32
C ILE A 683 17.93 -15.72 0.88
N ILE A 684 16.67 -16.02 0.57
CA ILE A 684 16.21 -16.26 -0.79
C ILE A 684 15.54 -14.96 -1.27
N ALA A 685 16.29 -14.14 -1.99
CA ALA A 685 15.80 -12.88 -2.53
C ALA A 685 15.09 -13.10 -3.87
N ILE A 686 13.80 -12.76 -3.92
CA ILE A 686 12.98 -12.87 -5.12
C ILE A 686 13.04 -11.55 -5.90
N ASN A 687 13.43 -11.61 -7.17
CA ASN A 687 13.60 -10.47 -8.05
C ASN A 687 14.33 -9.29 -7.38
N PRO A 688 15.59 -9.50 -6.91
CA PRO A 688 16.34 -8.48 -6.18
C PRO A 688 16.55 -7.18 -6.97
N GLN A 689 16.50 -7.23 -8.30
CA GLN A 689 16.53 -6.04 -9.17
C GLN A 689 15.39 -5.06 -8.91
N LEU A 690 14.27 -5.50 -8.34
CA LEU A 690 13.13 -4.64 -7.99
C LEU A 690 13.38 -3.82 -6.72
N TRP A 691 14.48 -4.07 -6.00
CA TRP A 691 14.88 -3.29 -4.81
C TRP A 691 15.68 -2.02 -5.14
N GLY A 692 15.95 -1.74 -6.42
CA GLY A 692 16.60 -0.52 -6.91
C GLY A 692 18.13 -0.58 -6.91
N ASP A 693 18.74 -0.80 -5.74
CA ASP A 693 20.20 -0.91 -5.56
C ASP A 693 20.70 -2.37 -5.64
N ASP A 694 22.02 -2.58 -5.63
CA ASP A 694 22.64 -3.91 -5.54
C ASP A 694 22.36 -4.55 -4.18
N LEU A 695 21.23 -5.26 -4.08
CA LEU A 695 20.79 -5.90 -2.86
C LEU A 695 21.79 -6.95 -2.35
N ARG A 696 22.50 -7.66 -3.25
CA ARG A 696 23.54 -8.61 -2.84
C ARG A 696 24.71 -7.87 -2.21
N GLY A 697 25.22 -6.83 -2.87
CA GLY A 697 26.28 -5.99 -2.33
C GLY A 697 25.91 -5.39 -0.98
N TRP A 698 24.65 -4.99 -0.79
CA TRP A 698 24.14 -4.51 0.50
C TRP A 698 24.19 -5.58 1.59
N TYR A 699 23.79 -6.82 1.32
CA TYR A 699 23.92 -7.92 2.30
C TYR A 699 25.38 -8.27 2.59
N ASP A 700 26.24 -8.29 1.57
CA ASP A 700 27.67 -8.54 1.75
C ASP A 700 28.32 -7.46 2.66
N GLU A 701 27.84 -6.22 2.61
CA GLU A 701 28.30 -5.12 3.46
C GLU A 701 27.69 -5.16 4.87
N VAL A 702 26.37 -5.30 4.98
CA VAL A 702 25.62 -5.10 6.23
C VAL A 702 25.47 -6.39 7.04
N TYR A 703 25.32 -7.53 6.36
CA TYR A 703 25.07 -8.84 6.97
C TYR A 703 25.97 -9.94 6.36
N PRO A 704 27.32 -9.80 6.41
CA PRO A 704 28.29 -10.61 5.64
C PRO A 704 28.28 -12.12 5.94
N ALA A 705 27.63 -12.55 7.02
CA ALA A 705 27.50 -13.96 7.40
C ALA A 705 26.20 -14.61 6.89
N ALA A 706 25.31 -13.86 6.22
CA ALA A 706 24.10 -14.42 5.64
C ALA A 706 24.42 -15.09 4.30
N GLU A 707 23.96 -16.33 4.11
CA GLU A 707 23.96 -16.95 2.79
C GLU A 707 22.91 -16.25 1.92
N TYR A 708 23.28 -15.86 0.70
CA TYR A 708 22.37 -15.14 -0.19
C TYR A 708 22.22 -15.87 -1.52
N ARG A 709 20.97 -16.16 -1.87
CA ARG A 709 20.55 -16.73 -3.15
C ARG A 709 19.46 -15.88 -3.78
N ALA A 710 19.62 -15.55 -5.05
CA ALA A 710 18.59 -14.84 -5.82
C ALA A 710 17.76 -15.83 -6.65
N ILE A 711 16.47 -15.54 -6.79
CA ILE A 711 15.58 -16.14 -7.79
C ILE A 711 15.04 -15.01 -8.65
N GLU A 712 15.31 -15.07 -9.95
CA GLU A 712 14.82 -14.11 -10.94
C GLU A 712 13.81 -14.80 -11.84
N THR A 713 12.58 -14.27 -11.88
CA THR A 713 11.50 -14.78 -12.73
C THR A 713 10.39 -13.74 -12.84
N ASP A 714 9.70 -13.72 -13.98
CA ASP A 714 8.53 -12.86 -14.19
C ASP A 714 7.22 -13.53 -13.69
N SER A 715 7.31 -14.73 -13.09
CA SER A 715 6.14 -15.46 -12.59
C SER A 715 6.26 -15.83 -11.11
N PRO A 716 5.29 -15.42 -10.27
CA PRO A 716 5.23 -15.87 -8.88
C PRO A 716 5.07 -17.39 -8.77
N TRP A 717 4.37 -18.01 -9.71
CA TRP A 717 4.08 -19.45 -9.71
C TRP A 717 5.32 -20.28 -10.05
N GLU A 718 6.16 -19.79 -10.96
CA GLU A 718 7.46 -20.38 -11.22
C GLU A 718 8.41 -20.23 -10.02
N MET A 719 8.43 -19.06 -9.39
CA MET A 719 9.20 -18.84 -8.15
C MET A 719 8.82 -19.87 -7.08
N ALA A 720 7.52 -20.13 -6.88
CA ALA A 720 7.07 -21.11 -5.90
C ALA A 720 7.66 -22.50 -6.16
N VAL A 721 7.75 -22.93 -7.43
CA VAL A 721 8.38 -24.20 -7.79
C VAL A 721 9.88 -24.16 -7.52
N GLN A 722 10.58 -23.07 -7.82
CA GLN A 722 12.02 -22.93 -7.58
C GLN A 722 12.42 -22.92 -6.09
N VAL A 723 11.48 -22.55 -5.20
CA VAL A 723 11.67 -22.52 -3.73
C VAL A 723 11.48 -23.90 -3.09
N LEU A 724 10.79 -24.83 -3.76
CA LEU A 724 10.54 -26.18 -3.24
C LEU A 724 11.84 -26.94 -2.92
N PRO A 725 11.74 -28.02 -2.10
CA PRO A 725 12.91 -28.84 -1.80
C PRO A 725 13.53 -29.39 -3.09
N PRO A 726 14.86 -29.58 -3.12
CA PRO A 726 15.48 -30.36 -4.17
C PRO A 726 14.79 -31.73 -4.30
N LEU A 727 14.60 -32.18 -5.53
CA LEU A 727 14.07 -33.51 -5.79
C LEU A 727 15.16 -34.56 -5.47
N GLU A 728 14.96 -35.31 -4.38
CA GLU A 728 15.85 -36.43 -3.99
C GLU A 728 15.40 -37.77 -4.59
N GLU A 729 14.12 -37.86 -4.97
CA GLU A 729 13.50 -39.07 -5.52
C GLU A 729 13.43 -39.06 -7.06
N ASP A 730 12.85 -40.12 -7.63
CA ASP A 730 12.54 -40.18 -9.05
C ASP A 730 11.50 -39.11 -9.44
N ILE A 731 11.58 -38.60 -10.68
CA ILE A 731 10.56 -37.71 -11.26
C ILE A 731 9.19 -38.36 -11.35
N ALA A 732 9.13 -39.71 -11.40
CA ALA A 732 7.90 -40.47 -11.53
C ALA A 732 6.92 -40.20 -10.39
N LEU A 733 5.65 -40.01 -10.74
CA LEU A 733 4.52 -39.83 -9.81
C LEU A 733 3.36 -40.74 -10.19
N ALA A 734 2.59 -41.15 -9.19
CA ALA A 734 1.36 -41.91 -9.35
C ALA A 734 0.17 -41.11 -8.81
N GLN A 735 -0.88 -40.93 -9.60
CA GLN A 735 -2.11 -40.27 -9.14
C GLN A 735 -2.78 -41.06 -8.00
N LYS A 736 -2.54 -42.38 -7.95
CA LYS A 736 -3.06 -43.30 -6.92
C LYS A 736 -2.21 -43.40 -5.67
N ASP A 737 -1.14 -42.61 -5.56
CA ASP A 737 -0.37 -42.54 -4.33
C ASP A 737 -1.29 -42.17 -3.16
N SER A 738 -1.26 -42.97 -2.08
CA SER A 738 -2.16 -42.79 -0.93
C SER A 738 -2.00 -41.43 -0.26
N ARG A 739 -0.87 -40.74 -0.45
CA ARG A 739 -0.63 -39.39 0.06
C ARG A 739 -1.59 -38.35 -0.50
N TRP A 740 -2.10 -38.54 -1.73
CA TRP A 740 -2.97 -37.55 -2.39
C TRP A 740 -4.10 -38.15 -3.22
N ALA A 741 -4.23 -39.47 -3.33
CA ALA A 741 -5.28 -40.08 -4.14
C ALA A 741 -6.70 -39.65 -3.74
N ALA A 742 -6.92 -39.30 -2.47
CA ALA A 742 -8.18 -38.81 -1.94
C ALA A 742 -8.34 -37.28 -1.99
N TYR A 743 -7.30 -36.55 -2.42
CA TYR A 743 -7.34 -35.09 -2.54
C TYR A 743 -8.27 -34.70 -3.70
N ASP A 744 -9.24 -33.84 -3.41
CA ASP A 744 -10.16 -33.22 -4.37
C ASP A 744 -9.43 -32.07 -5.09
N PHE A 745 -9.31 -32.09 -6.42
CA PHE A 745 -8.51 -31.11 -7.18
C PHE A 745 -9.37 -30.25 -8.11
N GLY A 746 -8.82 -29.15 -8.63
CA GLY A 746 -9.52 -28.22 -9.52
C GLY A 746 -10.13 -27.01 -8.81
N ALA A 747 -10.75 -26.11 -9.56
CA ALA A 747 -11.31 -24.88 -9.00
C ALA A 747 -12.58 -25.14 -8.18
N GLU A 748 -13.45 -26.04 -8.65
CA GLU A 748 -14.76 -26.32 -8.08
C GLU A 748 -14.82 -27.71 -7.40
N PRO A 749 -14.95 -27.81 -6.06
CA PRO A 749 -15.09 -29.07 -5.36
C PRO A 749 -16.50 -29.62 -5.53
N ASP A 750 -16.55 -30.82 -6.11
CA ASP A 750 -17.76 -31.55 -6.43
C ASP A 750 -18.50 -32.04 -5.17
N PRO A 751 -19.84 -32.22 -5.21
CA PRO A 751 -20.55 -32.86 -4.11
C PRO A 751 -19.97 -34.26 -3.84
N PRO A 752 -20.01 -34.76 -2.59
CA PRO A 752 -19.32 -36.01 -2.18
C PRO A 752 -19.62 -37.26 -3.03
N SER A 753 -20.76 -37.29 -3.72
CA SER A 753 -21.14 -38.39 -4.62
C SER A 753 -20.38 -38.41 -5.96
N ASN A 754 -19.78 -37.29 -6.37
CA ASN A 754 -19.09 -37.11 -7.66
C ASN A 754 -17.62 -36.68 -7.56
N GLN A 755 -17.12 -36.36 -6.36
CA GLN A 755 -15.75 -35.85 -6.08
C GLN A 755 -14.68 -36.22 -7.12
N GLU A 756 -14.12 -35.18 -7.72
CA GLU A 756 -13.05 -35.26 -8.69
C GLU A 756 -11.71 -35.30 -7.96
N THR A 757 -11.41 -36.48 -7.41
CA THR A 757 -10.14 -36.71 -6.71
C THR A 757 -8.99 -36.95 -7.69
N ILE A 758 -7.76 -36.65 -7.26
CA ILE A 758 -6.55 -36.94 -8.03
C ILE A 758 -6.46 -38.43 -8.35
N GLY A 759 -6.83 -39.30 -7.40
CA GLY A 759 -6.83 -40.74 -7.59
C GLY A 759 -7.75 -41.21 -8.72
N ARG A 760 -8.84 -40.48 -8.98
CA ARG A 760 -9.84 -40.85 -9.99
C ARG A 760 -9.62 -40.16 -11.34
N TYR A 761 -9.27 -38.86 -11.34
CA TYR A 761 -9.21 -38.04 -12.56
C TYR A 761 -7.91 -37.24 -12.74
N GLY A 762 -6.95 -37.35 -11.81
CA GLY A 762 -5.74 -36.53 -11.77
C GLY A 762 -4.60 -36.92 -12.72
N CYS A 763 -4.81 -37.79 -13.72
CA CYS A 763 -3.75 -38.26 -14.61
C CYS A 763 -3.05 -37.13 -15.36
N PHE A 764 -3.80 -36.10 -15.78
CA PHE A 764 -3.23 -34.99 -16.54
C PHE A 764 -2.43 -34.05 -15.63
N LEU A 765 -2.98 -33.67 -14.47
CA LEU A 765 -2.29 -32.90 -13.44
C LEU A 765 -0.99 -33.59 -12.99
N THR A 766 -1.04 -34.91 -12.78
CA THR A 766 0.12 -35.73 -12.42
C THR A 766 1.17 -35.72 -13.52
N GLY A 767 0.76 -35.83 -14.79
CA GLY A 767 1.67 -35.71 -15.93
C GLY A 767 2.37 -34.34 -16.00
N PHE A 768 1.64 -33.26 -15.70
CA PHE A 768 2.24 -31.92 -15.68
C PHE A 768 3.19 -31.72 -14.49
N ALA A 769 2.84 -32.26 -13.31
CA ALA A 769 3.75 -32.27 -12.17
C ALA A 769 5.07 -33.00 -12.50
N ILE A 770 5.02 -34.14 -13.20
CA ILE A 770 6.25 -34.85 -13.65
C ILE A 770 7.11 -33.96 -14.56
N ILE A 771 6.50 -33.23 -15.50
CA ILE A 771 7.22 -32.30 -16.37
C ILE A 771 7.95 -31.24 -15.54
N LEU A 772 7.25 -30.57 -14.63
CA LEU A 772 7.83 -29.51 -13.79
C LEU A 772 8.91 -30.07 -12.84
N ARG A 773 8.68 -31.25 -12.22
CA ARG A 773 9.70 -31.93 -11.41
C ARG A 773 10.98 -32.18 -12.20
N LYS A 774 10.87 -32.68 -13.43
CA LYS A 774 12.02 -32.94 -14.31
C LYS A 774 12.77 -31.66 -14.67
N ILE A 775 12.06 -30.58 -14.98
CA ILE A 775 12.67 -29.34 -15.46
C ILE A 775 13.35 -28.58 -14.33
N TYR A 776 12.67 -28.40 -13.20
CA TYR A 776 13.19 -27.62 -12.08
C TYR A 776 14.05 -28.44 -11.13
N GLY A 777 13.95 -29.77 -11.14
CA GLY A 777 14.64 -30.64 -10.18
C GLY A 777 14.13 -30.43 -8.75
N ARG A 778 12.82 -30.21 -8.61
CA ARG A 778 12.17 -29.83 -7.35
C ARG A 778 11.05 -30.79 -6.99
N ASP A 779 10.82 -30.99 -5.70
CA ASP A 779 9.80 -31.94 -5.22
C ASP A 779 8.37 -31.37 -5.27
N LEU A 780 7.89 -31.11 -6.48
CA LEU A 780 6.53 -30.65 -6.73
C LEU A 780 5.54 -31.82 -6.74
N THR A 781 4.63 -31.84 -5.77
CA THR A 781 3.56 -32.83 -5.69
C THR A 781 2.29 -32.37 -6.44
N PRO A 782 1.41 -33.31 -6.87
CA PRO A 782 0.15 -32.93 -7.53
C PRO A 782 -0.74 -31.98 -6.70
N PRO A 783 -0.92 -32.15 -5.37
CA PRO A 783 -1.69 -31.18 -4.58
C PRO A 783 -1.07 -29.77 -4.53
N LEU A 784 0.27 -29.64 -4.49
CA LEU A 784 0.91 -28.33 -4.49
C LEU A 784 0.78 -27.65 -5.85
N LEU A 785 0.92 -28.40 -6.96
CA LEU A 785 0.66 -27.87 -8.29
C LEU A 785 -0.81 -27.42 -8.43
N ASP A 786 -1.76 -28.23 -7.95
CA ASP A 786 -3.18 -27.84 -7.93
C ASP A 786 -3.40 -26.52 -7.19
N LYS A 787 -2.83 -26.35 -5.99
CA LYS A 787 -2.94 -25.09 -5.24
C LYS A 787 -2.36 -23.89 -5.99
N LEU A 788 -1.24 -24.05 -6.69
CA LEU A 788 -0.68 -22.98 -7.54
C LEU A 788 -1.63 -22.63 -8.69
N LEU A 789 -2.20 -23.64 -9.36
CA LEU A 789 -3.13 -23.45 -10.48
C LEU A 789 -4.45 -22.78 -10.04
N VAL A 790 -4.99 -23.17 -8.88
CA VAL A 790 -6.17 -22.55 -8.28
C VAL A 790 -5.87 -21.11 -7.86
N ALA A 791 -4.76 -20.86 -7.15
CA ALA A 791 -4.40 -19.52 -6.70
C ALA A 791 -4.12 -18.55 -7.87
N ALA A 792 -3.61 -19.05 -8.99
CA ALA A 792 -3.44 -18.29 -10.22
C ALA A 792 -4.77 -17.86 -10.85
N GLY A 793 -5.88 -18.53 -10.52
CA GLY A 793 -7.22 -18.22 -11.02
C GLY A 793 -7.41 -18.52 -12.51
N THR A 794 -6.41 -19.04 -13.21
CA THR A 794 -6.45 -19.32 -14.66
C THR A 794 -6.04 -20.75 -15.00
N GLY A 795 -5.72 -21.59 -14.00
CA GLY A 795 -5.24 -22.96 -14.21
C GLY A 795 -6.32 -23.95 -14.65
N TYR A 796 -7.60 -23.62 -14.50
CA TYR A 796 -8.75 -24.49 -14.78
C TYR A 796 -9.82 -23.80 -15.62
N ILE A 797 -10.63 -24.55 -16.34
CA ILE A 797 -11.83 -24.09 -17.08
C ILE A 797 -12.92 -25.17 -17.03
N ASN A 798 -14.18 -24.77 -17.22
CA ASN A 798 -15.33 -25.69 -17.22
C ASN A 798 -15.30 -26.64 -16.01
N ASP A 799 -15.40 -26.09 -14.81
CA ASP A 799 -15.23 -26.79 -13.53
C ASP A 799 -13.74 -27.09 -13.25
N ASN A 800 -13.24 -28.31 -13.53
CA ASN A 800 -11.90 -28.76 -13.12
C ASN A 800 -11.00 -29.21 -14.28
N PHE A 801 -11.32 -28.86 -15.53
CA PHE A 801 -10.43 -29.18 -16.64
C PHE A 801 -9.23 -28.25 -16.64
N MET A 802 -8.03 -28.82 -16.42
CA MET A 802 -6.79 -28.05 -16.48
C MET A 802 -6.64 -27.34 -17.84
N ALA A 803 -6.59 -26.02 -17.78
CA ALA A 803 -6.55 -25.14 -18.93
C ALA A 803 -5.11 -25.03 -19.44
N TRP A 804 -4.67 -26.02 -20.23
CA TRP A 804 -3.27 -26.10 -20.72
C TRP A 804 -2.77 -24.76 -21.29
N GLU A 805 -3.65 -24.05 -22.01
CA GLU A 805 -3.35 -22.79 -22.69
C GLU A 805 -2.94 -21.65 -21.78
N THR A 806 -3.43 -21.65 -20.55
CA THR A 806 -3.17 -20.64 -19.51
C THR A 806 -2.30 -21.19 -18.39
N ALA A 807 -2.29 -22.51 -18.16
CA ALA A 807 -1.45 -23.17 -17.16
C ALA A 807 0.04 -23.21 -17.54
N VAL A 808 0.36 -23.48 -18.82
CA VAL A 808 1.77 -23.49 -19.27
C VAL A 808 2.43 -22.11 -19.15
N PRO A 809 1.79 -21.00 -19.56
CA PRO A 809 2.34 -19.65 -19.39
C PRO A 809 2.63 -19.22 -17.94
N LEU A 810 2.08 -19.90 -16.93
CA LEU A 810 2.44 -19.64 -15.53
C LEU A 810 3.91 -20.00 -15.24
N PHE A 811 4.58 -20.71 -16.13
CA PHE A 811 5.97 -21.15 -15.98
C PHE A 811 6.82 -20.65 -17.16
N PRO A 812 7.44 -19.46 -17.06
CA PRO A 812 8.24 -18.82 -18.11
C PRO A 812 9.43 -19.61 -18.66
N VAL A 813 9.82 -20.72 -18.00
CA VAL A 813 10.71 -21.74 -18.60
C VAL A 813 10.18 -22.29 -19.93
N PHE A 814 8.86 -22.21 -20.16
CA PHE A 814 8.25 -22.57 -21.43
C PHE A 814 7.98 -21.33 -22.30
N ASP A 815 8.30 -21.44 -23.58
CA ASP A 815 8.03 -20.41 -24.60
C ASP A 815 7.06 -20.89 -25.70
N GLY A 816 6.58 -22.14 -25.59
CA GLY A 816 5.64 -22.73 -26.53
C GLY A 816 4.79 -23.83 -25.90
N GLN A 817 3.62 -24.05 -26.49
CA GLN A 817 2.72 -25.12 -26.09
C GLN A 817 2.01 -25.73 -27.29
N LEU A 818 1.66 -27.01 -27.18
CA LEU A 818 0.97 -27.75 -28.21
C LEU A 818 -0.09 -28.67 -27.58
N LYS A 819 -1.32 -28.54 -28.06
CA LYS A 819 -2.47 -29.30 -27.60
C LYS A 819 -3.32 -29.72 -28.79
N ASP A 820 -3.44 -31.04 -28.99
CA ASP A 820 -4.31 -31.60 -30.02
C ASP A 820 -4.75 -33.05 -29.70
N ASN A 821 -5.50 -33.66 -30.62
CA ASN A 821 -5.97 -35.05 -30.57
C ASN A 821 -5.54 -35.86 -31.80
N LEU A 822 -4.33 -35.58 -32.33
CA LEU A 822 -3.78 -36.23 -33.52
C LEU A 822 -2.93 -37.46 -33.15
N SER A 823 -2.95 -38.48 -34.01
CA SER A 823 -2.01 -39.59 -33.94
C SER A 823 -0.67 -39.18 -34.53
N ARG A 824 0.43 -39.62 -33.90
CA ARG A 824 1.81 -39.36 -34.35
C ARG A 824 2.60 -40.67 -34.37
N SER A 825 3.51 -40.78 -35.32
CA SER A 825 4.51 -41.84 -35.38
C SER A 825 5.56 -41.67 -34.28
N GLY A 826 6.28 -42.75 -33.94
CA GLY A 826 7.40 -42.67 -33.00
C GLY A 826 8.45 -41.64 -33.46
N ARG A 827 8.72 -41.57 -34.77
CA ARG A 827 9.66 -40.59 -35.35
C ARG A 827 9.22 -39.13 -35.16
N GLU A 828 7.93 -38.84 -35.26
CA GLU A 828 7.42 -37.48 -35.02
C GLU A 828 7.50 -37.10 -33.54
N LEU A 829 7.16 -38.03 -32.64
CA LEU A 829 7.28 -37.80 -31.20
C LEU A 829 8.74 -37.65 -30.76
N GLN A 830 9.62 -38.46 -31.33
CA GLN A 830 11.07 -38.36 -31.10
C GLN A 830 11.60 -36.99 -31.52
N ARG A 831 11.22 -36.51 -32.72
CA ARG A 831 11.60 -35.17 -33.19
C ARG A 831 11.12 -34.08 -32.25
N LEU A 832 9.88 -34.15 -31.76
CA LEU A 832 9.40 -33.19 -30.77
C LEU A 832 10.26 -33.22 -29.49
N GLN A 833 10.64 -34.39 -28.99
CA GLN A 833 11.54 -34.46 -27.82
C GLN A 833 12.94 -33.91 -28.11
N GLU A 834 13.48 -34.18 -29.31
CA GLU A 834 14.76 -33.63 -29.78
C GLU A 834 14.70 -32.10 -29.87
N ASP A 835 13.59 -31.56 -30.38
CA ASP A 835 13.27 -30.14 -30.46
C ASP A 835 12.83 -29.54 -29.10
N GLY A 836 13.17 -30.17 -27.95
CA GLY A 836 12.95 -29.57 -26.63
C GLY A 836 11.52 -29.64 -26.06
N TRP A 837 10.61 -30.43 -26.64
CA TRP A 837 9.24 -30.59 -26.11
C TRP A 837 9.14 -31.66 -25.02
N GLU A 838 8.54 -31.30 -23.89
CA GLU A 838 8.08 -32.24 -22.87
C GLU A 838 6.62 -32.61 -23.11
N ILE A 839 6.31 -33.92 -23.15
CA ILE A 839 5.07 -34.41 -23.76
C ILE A 839 4.30 -35.29 -22.79
N VAL A 840 3.05 -34.94 -22.53
CA VAL A 840 2.03 -35.82 -21.98
C VAL A 840 1.18 -36.38 -23.12
N LEU A 841 1.14 -37.70 -23.26
CA LEU A 841 0.36 -38.42 -24.27
C LEU A 841 -1.03 -38.75 -23.74
N ARG A 842 -2.04 -38.61 -24.59
CA ARG A 842 -3.40 -39.08 -24.32
C ARG A 842 -3.61 -40.47 -24.92
N ARG A 843 -4.11 -41.43 -24.14
CA ARG A 843 -4.46 -42.77 -24.67
C ARG A 843 -5.50 -42.64 -25.80
N ALA A 844 -5.44 -43.56 -26.76
CA ALA A 844 -6.33 -43.54 -27.92
C ALA A 844 -7.82 -43.75 -27.57
N ASP A 845 -8.10 -44.47 -26.48
CA ASP A 845 -9.45 -44.59 -25.89
C ASP A 845 -9.93 -43.30 -25.19
N GLY A 846 -9.02 -42.35 -24.99
CA GLY A 846 -9.28 -41.04 -24.43
C GLY A 846 -9.40 -40.97 -22.91
N GLY A 847 -9.24 -42.09 -22.20
CA GLY A 847 -9.53 -42.19 -20.77
C GLY A 847 -8.36 -41.91 -19.83
N HIS A 848 -7.14 -41.68 -20.34
CA HIS A 848 -5.95 -41.56 -19.50
C HIS A 848 -4.83 -40.75 -20.17
N PHE A 849 -3.96 -40.19 -19.34
CA PHE A 849 -2.77 -39.47 -19.75
C PHE A 849 -1.50 -40.12 -19.20
N VAL A 850 -0.42 -40.11 -19.96
CA VAL A 850 0.89 -40.64 -19.52
C VAL A 850 2.00 -39.66 -19.91
N TYR A 851 3.09 -39.61 -19.16
CA TYR A 851 4.24 -38.81 -19.52
C TYR A 851 5.17 -39.60 -20.45
N LEU A 852 5.59 -39.00 -21.57
CA LEU A 852 6.54 -39.61 -22.51
C LEU A 852 7.96 -39.30 -22.06
N GLU A 853 8.68 -40.32 -21.60
CA GLU A 853 10.04 -40.18 -21.10
C GLU A 853 11.06 -40.19 -22.24
N ARG A 854 10.95 -41.15 -23.17
CA ARG A 854 11.81 -41.26 -24.36
C ARG A 854 11.20 -42.10 -25.47
N VAL A 855 11.71 -41.98 -26.69
CA VAL A 855 11.31 -42.80 -27.84
C VAL A 855 12.49 -43.59 -28.40
N ASP A 856 12.32 -44.90 -28.56
CA ASP A 856 13.29 -45.81 -29.18
C ASP A 856 12.64 -46.47 -30.43
N GLY A 857 12.83 -45.85 -31.60
CA GLY A 857 12.26 -46.31 -32.87
C GLY A 857 10.73 -46.23 -32.89
N ASN A 858 10.05 -47.38 -32.78
CA ASN A 858 8.59 -47.46 -32.68
C ASN A 858 8.12 -47.90 -31.28
N THR A 859 8.99 -47.77 -30.27
CA THR A 859 8.68 -48.05 -28.87
C THR A 859 8.72 -46.75 -28.08
N LEU A 860 7.61 -46.42 -27.43
CA LEU A 860 7.50 -45.30 -26.50
C LEU A 860 7.78 -45.80 -25.08
N HIS A 861 8.77 -45.21 -24.42
CA HIS A 861 8.99 -45.39 -22.99
C HIS A 861 8.25 -44.29 -22.24
N ILE A 862 7.27 -44.69 -21.46
CA ILE A 862 6.35 -43.78 -20.77
C ILE A 862 6.41 -44.00 -19.27
N ILE A 863 6.13 -42.96 -18.49
CA ILE A 863 5.76 -43.05 -17.08
C ILE A 863 4.24 -43.02 -17.04
N ASP A 864 3.63 -44.10 -16.59
CA ASP A 864 2.18 -44.19 -16.45
C ASP A 864 1.75 -43.38 -15.22
N THR A 865 1.02 -42.28 -15.43
CA THR A 865 0.61 -41.40 -14.32
C THR A 865 -0.37 -42.06 -13.35
N TRP A 866 -0.95 -43.21 -13.69
CA TRP A 866 -1.85 -43.95 -12.80
C TRP A 866 -1.11 -44.62 -11.65
N ASP A 867 -0.01 -45.31 -11.95
CA ASP A 867 0.75 -46.15 -11.01
C ASP A 867 2.22 -45.75 -10.86
N GLY A 868 2.66 -44.71 -11.58
CA GLY A 868 4.04 -44.20 -11.57
C GLY A 868 5.05 -45.12 -12.25
N LYS A 869 4.62 -46.22 -12.88
CA LYS A 869 5.55 -47.22 -13.44
C LYS A 869 5.97 -46.86 -14.85
N ARG A 870 7.24 -47.14 -15.16
CA ARG A 870 7.76 -47.08 -16.53
C ARG A 870 7.25 -48.26 -17.34
N LYS A 871 6.69 -47.98 -18.52
CA LYS A 871 6.11 -48.99 -19.43
C LYS A 871 6.56 -48.72 -20.87
N ALA A 872 6.48 -49.75 -21.71
CA ALA A 872 6.78 -49.67 -23.13
C ALA A 872 5.51 -49.89 -23.96
N HIS A 873 5.21 -48.97 -24.87
CA HIS A 873 4.01 -49.03 -25.71
C HIS A 873 4.30 -48.63 -27.16
N SER A 874 3.46 -49.08 -28.09
CA SER A 874 3.47 -48.60 -29.48
C SER A 874 2.85 -47.20 -29.57
N PRO A 875 3.32 -46.30 -30.48
CA PRO A 875 2.67 -45.02 -30.75
C PRO A 875 1.18 -45.10 -31.06
N SER A 876 0.73 -46.21 -31.68
CA SER A 876 -0.69 -46.45 -31.97
C SER A 876 -1.59 -46.55 -30.73
N ALA A 877 -1.02 -46.72 -29.54
CA ALA A 877 -1.77 -46.72 -28.28
C ALA A 877 -2.23 -45.32 -27.85
N TYR A 878 -1.73 -44.26 -28.51
CA TYR A 878 -1.97 -42.87 -28.13
C TYR A 878 -2.56 -42.05 -29.29
N ARG A 879 -3.41 -41.09 -28.93
CA ARG A 879 -4.04 -40.14 -29.85
C ARG A 879 -4.22 -38.80 -29.14
N GLY A 880 -3.37 -37.85 -29.50
CA GLY A 880 -3.32 -36.53 -28.89
C GLY A 880 -2.15 -36.35 -27.93
N ILE A 881 -1.74 -35.10 -27.82
CA ILE A 881 -0.66 -34.68 -26.93
C ILE A 881 -1.05 -33.41 -26.16
N ARG A 882 -0.40 -33.21 -25.02
CA ARG A 882 -0.28 -31.95 -24.29
C ARG A 882 1.22 -31.75 -24.09
N ALA A 883 1.80 -30.80 -24.78
CA ALA A 883 3.23 -30.59 -24.78
C ALA A 883 3.57 -29.13 -24.49
N ALA A 884 4.69 -28.94 -23.81
CA ALA A 884 5.28 -27.63 -23.50
C ALA A 884 6.73 -27.63 -23.99
N HIS A 885 7.10 -26.57 -24.70
CA HIS A 885 8.43 -26.41 -25.29
C HIS A 885 9.32 -25.67 -24.31
N ILE A 886 10.49 -26.22 -24.01
CA ILE A 886 11.45 -25.63 -23.07
C ILE A 886 12.24 -24.54 -23.77
N LYS A 887 12.20 -23.32 -23.23
CA LYS A 887 12.94 -22.17 -23.75
C LYS A 887 14.44 -22.45 -23.82
N GLY A 888 15.05 -22.16 -24.97
CA GLY A 888 16.49 -22.28 -25.17
C GLY A 888 17.02 -23.71 -25.37
N ARG A 889 16.15 -24.71 -25.48
CA ARG A 889 16.51 -26.03 -26.03
C ARG A 889 15.93 -26.13 -27.44
N SER A 890 16.81 -26.24 -28.43
CA SER A 890 16.47 -26.47 -29.84
C SER A 890 17.14 -27.72 -30.36
#